data_AF-A0A496QBW7-F1
#
_entry.id   AF-A0A496QBW7-F1
#
_cell.length_a   1.000
_cell.length_b   1.000
_cell.length_c   1.000
_cell.angle_alpha   90.00
_cell.angle_beta   90.00
_cell.angle_gamma   90.00
#
_symmetry.space_group_name_H-M   'P 1'
#
loop_
_entity.id
_entity.type
_entity.pdbx_description
1 polymer ?
#
loop_
_entity_poly.entity_id
_entity_poly.type
_entity_poly.pdbx_seq_one_letter_code
_entity_poly.pdbx_strand_id
1 'polypeptide(L)'
;MNKRPIVLILVFLSLIVATAFSFDTAKATKAFKTYVEDYKKEQSQLPVILKLKEDLKDLALYRLYKLQIAGSVEKKESTTTIPDLLTDHMKALDESYFSTGEEKIAYSAFLSWVVSDVSGKKFQVGTINEMPAYSLTFNGYSSRIRTVAPRVYESWIAYSLGLLKKRPSSFPEGNLPIPNTFSNFDLSVAMDPAEQEEIASITDEEILKQLSKAIQDISNKKYDVSALFKDKVEERVDFITSRLPEDLEGLEDSTKNLLKLWIYRSFSLIQEAPYFPESLPINVMNIPGFENDISMEDPNYEKISAIITKNDMMMMQLNFALKMIGNNDYSPVGLIEADIVSEAKKMVAPLLSTLGQIRNELSGEFISSVSKKLSLGWIRILFYALIIFLGLTYLKILKKYLLYIIVGFETLYLLFLSNPYQSAFDLSLYAIVIIPLFVFAILITLGRVLSKKKKAIDLLALALIVLALSLPFVKLYKNIPELSMEKYPEFYDSIYYDALKDDLFESPNSLFSIEMRELTSLVSAELNELKRGYRIIIPNMLNNLAKNTGTTFSVSGTRLRLSVPSFADYLSIENEPTYISQFEDLQKAFKSFVRSSKRNYSQYKRTLNNIENMAEKVVTYAGNPLRADFEEYLKRTLEDKSEYTVALDDIETAISDEMKIEPRSALVTPYKVPKYTVLLLGIFLLVATTVVFRNFFLSILEGILIVIAFVGAYGMRNLDIFVQAGTPYLKLSVSTGMNIWFFVIFTVIIVLAEIFAFISYKKGRESA
;
A
#
# COMPACT_ATOMS: atom_id res chain seq x y z
N MET A 1 -3.04 14.20 -63.90
CA MET A 1 -3.39 13.77 -62.52
C MET A 1 -2.69 14.69 -61.54
N ASN A 2 -3.45 15.54 -60.85
CA ASN A 2 -2.92 16.64 -60.04
C ASN A 2 -2.26 16.12 -58.76
N LYS A 3 -0.98 16.48 -58.55
CA LYS A 3 -0.17 16.18 -57.35
C LYS A 3 -0.54 17.03 -56.11
N ARG A 4 -1.58 17.87 -56.20
CA ARG A 4 -2.01 18.78 -55.12
C ARG A 4 -2.64 18.12 -53.89
N PRO A 5 -3.41 17.02 -53.95
CA PRO A 5 -3.98 16.41 -52.74
C PRO A 5 -2.97 15.58 -51.96
N ILE A 6 -1.95 15.01 -52.61
CA ILE A 6 -0.89 14.22 -51.92
C ILE A 6 0.05 15.14 -51.14
N VAL A 7 0.39 16.31 -51.68
CA VAL A 7 1.20 17.30 -50.96
C VAL A 7 0.39 17.94 -49.83
N LEU A 8 -0.91 18.21 -50.01
CA LEU A 8 -1.76 18.68 -48.92
C LEU A 8 -1.96 17.62 -47.84
N ILE A 9 -2.08 16.34 -48.17
CA ILE A 9 -2.15 15.25 -47.18
C ILE A 9 -0.79 15.07 -46.49
N LEU A 10 0.35 15.22 -47.18
CA LEU A 10 1.68 15.16 -46.56
C LEU A 10 1.96 16.38 -45.67
N VAL A 11 1.51 17.57 -46.07
CA VAL A 11 1.62 18.81 -45.29
C VAL A 11 0.66 18.78 -44.08
N PHE A 12 -0.52 18.17 -44.23
CA PHE A 12 -1.46 17.95 -43.13
C PHE A 12 -0.99 16.84 -42.18
N LEU A 13 -0.39 15.75 -42.69
CA LEU A 13 0.28 14.74 -41.86
C LEU A 13 1.53 15.28 -41.18
N SER A 14 2.29 16.19 -41.82
CA SER A 14 3.45 16.82 -41.19
C SER A 14 3.05 17.92 -40.20
N LEU A 15 1.90 18.59 -40.38
CA LEU A 15 1.35 19.52 -39.39
C LEU A 15 0.79 18.79 -38.16
N ILE A 16 0.26 17.57 -38.32
CA ILE A 16 -0.16 16.72 -37.18
C ILE A 16 1.04 16.15 -36.40
N VAL A 17 2.25 16.18 -36.99
CA VAL A 17 3.50 15.77 -36.33
C VAL A 17 4.25 16.96 -35.70
N ALA A 18 3.77 18.21 -35.87
CA ALA A 18 4.50 19.41 -35.46
C ALA A 18 3.68 20.45 -34.69
N THR A 19 2.63 20.04 -33.97
CA THR A 19 2.04 20.88 -32.92
C THR A 19 2.79 20.66 -31.61
N ALA A 20 3.66 21.64 -31.32
CA ALA A 20 4.13 22.13 -30.02
C ALA A 20 4.40 21.09 -28.91
N PHE A 21 5.66 21.08 -28.44
CA PHE A 21 6.13 20.30 -27.29
C PHE A 21 5.15 20.36 -26.11
N SER A 22 4.40 19.26 -25.98
CA SER A 22 3.60 18.83 -24.85
C SER A 22 4.49 18.11 -23.83
N PHE A 23 3.99 17.77 -22.63
CA PHE A 23 4.55 16.68 -21.84
C PHE A 23 4.87 15.55 -22.82
N ASP A 24 6.15 15.25 -23.02
CA ASP A 24 6.59 14.50 -24.18
C ASP A 24 6.27 13.01 -23.97
N THR A 25 5.02 12.66 -24.25
CA THR A 25 4.49 11.29 -24.18
C THR A 25 5.33 10.37 -25.07
N ALA A 26 5.86 10.88 -26.18
CA ALA A 26 6.75 10.12 -27.05
C ALA A 26 8.11 9.84 -26.40
N LYS A 27 8.70 10.81 -25.67
CA LYS A 27 9.92 10.61 -24.89
C LYS A 27 9.69 9.68 -23.70
N ALA A 28 8.59 9.84 -22.96
CA ALA A 28 8.21 8.92 -21.89
C ALA A 28 8.03 7.48 -22.41
N THR A 29 7.30 7.31 -23.51
CA THR A 29 7.08 6.00 -24.15
C THR A 29 8.37 5.41 -24.71
N LYS A 30 9.26 6.23 -25.27
CA LYS A 30 10.59 5.80 -25.74
C LYS A 30 11.48 5.36 -24.58
N ALA A 31 11.51 6.12 -23.48
CA ALA A 31 12.25 5.76 -22.27
C ALA A 31 11.72 4.44 -21.68
N PHE A 32 10.41 4.30 -21.54
CA PHE A 32 9.75 3.07 -21.10
C PHE A 32 10.15 1.87 -21.96
N LYS A 33 10.07 1.99 -23.29
CA LYS A 33 10.47 0.91 -24.21
C LYS A 33 11.94 0.54 -24.05
N THR A 34 12.81 1.54 -23.87
CA THR A 34 14.24 1.33 -23.65
C THR A 34 14.49 0.54 -22.36
N TYR A 35 13.80 0.87 -21.26
CA TYR A 35 13.90 0.11 -20.00
C TYR A 35 13.42 -1.34 -20.17
N VAL A 36 12.29 -1.56 -20.85
CA VAL A 36 11.76 -2.91 -21.12
C VAL A 36 12.72 -3.74 -21.97
N GLU A 37 13.30 -3.16 -23.02
CA GLU A 37 14.25 -3.84 -23.90
C GLU A 37 15.56 -4.15 -23.18
N ASP A 38 16.09 -3.22 -22.39
CA ASP A 38 17.35 -3.42 -21.67
C ASP A 38 17.22 -4.42 -20.51
N TYR A 39 16.05 -4.46 -19.84
CA TYR A 39 15.76 -5.46 -18.81
C TYR A 39 15.72 -6.88 -19.38
N LYS A 40 15.16 -7.06 -20.58
CA LYS A 40 15.07 -8.37 -21.27
C LYS A 40 16.42 -8.91 -21.74
N LYS A 41 17.45 -8.07 -21.90
CA LYS A 41 18.81 -8.53 -22.22
C LYS A 41 19.38 -9.32 -21.03
N GLU A 42 20.21 -10.33 -21.31
CA GLU A 42 20.92 -11.06 -20.25
C GLU A 42 21.86 -10.13 -19.47
N GLN A 43 22.63 -9.30 -20.17
CA GLN A 43 23.45 -8.24 -19.61
C GLN A 43 22.81 -6.89 -19.94
N SER A 44 22.29 -6.22 -18.90
CA SER A 44 21.73 -4.87 -19.01
C SER A 44 22.85 -3.83 -19.08
N GLN A 45 22.60 -2.73 -19.78
CA GLN A 45 23.57 -1.67 -20.01
C GLN A 45 23.26 -0.42 -19.19
N LEU A 46 21.97 -0.21 -18.86
CA LEU A 46 21.54 0.95 -18.10
C LEU A 46 21.82 0.78 -16.60
N PRO A 47 22.48 1.75 -15.94
CA PRO A 47 22.78 1.68 -14.51
C PRO A 47 21.55 1.43 -13.63
N VAL A 48 20.43 2.11 -13.92
CA VAL A 48 19.18 1.96 -13.18
C VAL A 48 18.60 0.54 -13.28
N ILE A 49 18.79 -0.13 -14.42
CA ILE A 49 18.31 -1.50 -14.66
C ILE A 49 19.23 -2.53 -14.02
N LEU A 50 20.54 -2.28 -14.03
CA LEU A 50 21.52 -3.10 -13.30
C LEU A 50 21.22 -3.10 -11.81
N LYS A 51 21.00 -1.90 -11.23
CA LYS A 51 20.63 -1.77 -9.82
C LYS A 51 19.30 -2.48 -9.52
N LEU A 52 18.28 -2.29 -10.36
CA LEU A 52 17.02 -3.02 -10.20
C LEU A 52 17.19 -4.55 -10.24
N LYS A 53 18.06 -5.11 -11.09
CA LYS A 53 18.28 -6.56 -11.16
C LYS A 53 18.96 -7.11 -9.90
N GLU A 54 19.88 -6.34 -9.32
CA GLU A 54 20.49 -6.63 -8.02
C GLU A 54 19.43 -6.59 -6.91
N ASP A 55 18.67 -5.50 -6.83
CA ASP A 55 17.64 -5.32 -5.80
C ASP A 55 16.52 -6.37 -5.94
N LEU A 56 16.17 -6.80 -7.17
CA LEU A 56 15.23 -7.91 -7.39
C LEU A 56 15.71 -9.25 -6.81
N LYS A 57 17.02 -9.52 -6.85
CA LYS A 57 17.61 -10.71 -6.21
C LYS A 57 17.50 -10.62 -4.69
N ASP A 58 17.82 -9.46 -4.13
CA ASP A 58 17.72 -9.20 -2.70
C ASP A 58 16.27 -9.23 -2.20
N LEU A 59 15.33 -8.74 -2.99
CA LEU A 59 13.89 -8.86 -2.73
C LEU A 59 13.46 -10.33 -2.61
N ALA A 60 13.95 -11.20 -3.49
CA ALA A 60 13.67 -12.63 -3.41
C ALA A 60 14.28 -13.28 -2.16
N LEU A 61 15.49 -12.85 -1.76
CA LEU A 61 16.14 -13.29 -0.52
C LEU A 61 15.36 -12.84 0.72
N TYR A 62 15.01 -11.55 0.80
CA TYR A 62 14.17 -10.99 1.86
C TYR A 62 12.88 -11.81 2.02
N ARG A 63 12.16 -12.08 0.92
CA ARG A 63 10.92 -12.88 0.96
C ARG A 63 11.16 -14.31 1.39
N LEU A 64 12.26 -14.92 0.95
CA LEU A 64 12.62 -16.28 1.32
C LEU A 64 12.85 -16.38 2.82
N TYR A 65 13.65 -15.47 3.39
CA TYR A 65 13.97 -15.46 4.82
C TYR A 65 12.75 -15.09 5.66
N LYS A 66 11.95 -14.09 5.26
CA LYS A 66 10.69 -13.74 5.93
C LYS A 66 9.75 -14.95 6.02
N LEU A 67 9.48 -15.62 4.89
CA LEU A 67 8.59 -16.80 4.86
C LEU A 67 9.16 -17.98 5.66
N GLN A 68 10.48 -18.08 5.78
CA GLN A 68 11.14 -19.15 6.53
C GLN A 68 11.10 -18.92 8.04
N ILE A 69 11.25 -17.67 8.48
CA ILE A 69 11.32 -17.27 9.90
C ILE A 69 9.92 -17.05 10.47
N ALA A 70 9.14 -16.14 9.88
CA ALA A 70 7.82 -15.74 10.37
C ALA A 70 6.67 -16.57 9.79
N GLY A 71 6.86 -17.20 8.62
CA GLY A 71 5.83 -17.99 7.95
C GLY A 71 5.01 -17.17 6.95
N SER A 72 3.83 -17.67 6.58
CA SER A 72 2.95 -16.98 5.62
C SER A 72 2.38 -15.71 6.25
N VAL A 73 2.39 -14.65 5.45
CA VAL A 73 1.79 -13.34 5.70
C VAL A 73 0.38 -13.48 6.30
N GLU A 74 0.21 -13.14 7.58
CA GLU A 74 -1.11 -13.06 8.21
C GLU A 74 -1.83 -11.77 7.81
N LYS A 75 -3.17 -11.78 7.73
CA LYS A 75 -3.99 -10.57 7.44
C LYS A 75 -3.76 -9.39 8.40
N LYS A 76 -3.11 -9.62 9.55
CA LYS A 76 -2.83 -8.63 10.58
C LYS A 76 -1.44 -7.99 10.45
N GLU A 77 -0.53 -8.60 9.69
CA GLU A 77 0.76 -8.00 9.41
C GLU A 77 0.56 -6.84 8.42
N SER A 78 1.26 -5.73 8.63
CA SER A 78 1.40 -4.68 7.62
C SER A 78 2.13 -5.27 6.42
N THR A 79 1.39 -5.78 5.43
CA THR A 79 2.03 -6.52 4.33
C THR A 79 2.58 -5.52 3.32
N THR A 80 3.88 -5.23 3.37
CA THR A 80 4.58 -4.56 2.26
C THR A 80 4.36 -5.43 1.04
N THR A 81 3.66 -4.95 0.02
CA THR A 81 3.40 -5.72 -1.21
C THR A 81 4.62 -5.65 -2.13
N ILE A 82 4.70 -6.49 -3.18
CA ILE A 82 5.78 -6.37 -4.16
C ILE A 82 5.79 -4.97 -4.82
N PRO A 83 4.64 -4.39 -5.23
CA PRO A 83 4.58 -3.00 -5.66
C PRO A 83 5.15 -2.01 -4.63
N ASP A 84 4.90 -2.19 -3.34
CA ASP A 84 5.45 -1.32 -2.29
C ASP A 84 6.98 -1.45 -2.20
N LEU A 85 7.52 -2.67 -2.21
CA LEU A 85 8.97 -2.92 -2.17
C LEU A 85 9.71 -2.37 -3.39
N LEU A 86 9.09 -2.42 -4.58
CA LEU A 86 9.63 -1.77 -5.78
C LEU A 86 9.43 -0.25 -5.76
N THR A 87 8.47 0.24 -4.99
CA THR A 87 8.32 1.68 -4.74
C THR A 87 9.45 2.16 -3.82
N ASP A 88 9.82 1.38 -2.82
CA ASP A 88 10.95 1.70 -1.93
C ASP A 88 12.29 1.63 -2.69
N HIS A 89 12.44 0.70 -3.62
CA HIS A 89 13.53 0.71 -4.62
C HIS A 89 13.61 2.07 -5.33
N MET A 90 12.49 2.53 -5.88
CA MET A 90 12.47 3.80 -6.60
C MET A 90 12.79 5.01 -5.70
N LYS A 91 12.38 4.99 -4.42
CA LYS A 91 12.69 6.07 -3.47
C LYS A 91 14.17 6.08 -3.07
N ALA A 92 14.82 4.92 -3.03
CA ALA A 92 16.23 4.80 -2.68
C ALA A 92 17.17 5.23 -3.82
N LEU A 93 16.67 5.30 -5.06
CA LEU A 93 17.44 5.83 -6.18
C LEU A 93 17.65 7.35 -6.03
N ASP A 94 18.90 7.77 -6.24
CA ASP A 94 19.26 9.18 -6.33
C ASP A 94 18.58 9.85 -7.55
N GLU A 95 18.25 11.14 -7.46
CA GLU A 95 17.60 11.86 -8.58
C GLU A 95 18.49 11.91 -9.83
N SER A 96 19.81 11.79 -9.69
CA SER A 96 20.78 11.70 -10.81
C SER A 96 20.55 10.52 -11.75
N TYR A 97 19.79 9.49 -11.35
CA TYR A 97 19.39 8.40 -12.24
C TYR A 97 18.36 8.82 -13.30
N PHE A 98 17.70 9.97 -13.14
CA PHE A 98 16.66 10.46 -14.03
C PHE A 98 17.03 11.85 -14.54
N SER A 99 17.17 11.99 -15.86
CA SER A 99 17.50 13.30 -16.46
C SER A 99 16.28 14.22 -16.52
N THR A 100 15.07 13.64 -16.66
CA THR A 100 13.82 14.41 -16.69
C THR A 100 12.65 13.73 -15.96
N GLY A 101 11.60 14.48 -15.66
CA GLY A 101 10.39 13.97 -15.01
C GLY A 101 9.69 12.87 -15.80
N GLU A 102 9.73 12.94 -17.14
CA GLU A 102 9.18 11.92 -18.04
C GLU A 102 9.90 10.58 -17.90
N GLU A 103 11.23 10.59 -17.70
CA GLU A 103 12.00 9.36 -17.47
C GLU A 103 11.64 8.71 -16.14
N LYS A 104 11.40 9.53 -15.10
CA LYS A 104 10.96 9.08 -13.77
C LYS A 104 9.55 8.47 -13.83
N ILE A 105 8.63 9.10 -14.56
CA ILE A 105 7.28 8.57 -14.82
C ILE A 105 7.37 7.26 -15.62
N ALA A 106 8.15 7.22 -16.70
CA ALA A 106 8.36 6.04 -17.51
C ALA A 106 8.97 4.88 -16.70
N TYR A 107 9.93 5.17 -15.81
CA TYR A 107 10.53 4.18 -14.93
C TYR A 107 9.51 3.62 -13.92
N SER A 108 8.68 4.48 -13.32
CA SER A 108 7.63 4.04 -12.39
C SER A 108 6.57 3.15 -13.06
N ALA A 109 6.22 3.42 -14.32
CA ALA A 109 5.37 2.54 -15.12
C ALA A 109 6.08 1.25 -15.56
N PHE A 110 7.38 1.32 -15.83
CA PHE A 110 8.24 0.16 -16.10
C PHE A 110 8.29 -0.79 -14.90
N LEU A 111 8.34 -0.30 -13.66
CA LEU A 111 8.24 -1.15 -12.48
C LEU A 111 6.91 -1.93 -12.44
N SER A 112 5.79 -1.31 -12.85
CA SER A 112 4.51 -2.02 -12.99
C SER A 112 4.55 -3.12 -14.05
N TRP A 113 5.32 -2.90 -15.13
CA TRP A 113 5.58 -3.91 -16.14
C TRP A 113 6.43 -5.06 -15.57
N VAL A 114 7.47 -4.76 -14.78
CA VAL A 114 8.30 -5.76 -14.09
C VAL A 114 7.44 -6.62 -13.15
N VAL A 115 6.54 -6.01 -12.36
CA VAL A 115 5.58 -6.75 -11.51
C VAL A 115 4.74 -7.70 -12.35
N SER A 116 4.26 -7.26 -13.52
CA SER A 116 3.46 -8.09 -14.42
C SER A 116 4.25 -9.25 -15.00
N ASP A 117 5.48 -9.00 -15.44
CA ASP A 117 6.39 -10.00 -16.02
C ASP A 117 6.77 -11.07 -14.99
N VAL A 118 7.18 -10.63 -13.79
CA VAL A 118 7.54 -11.53 -12.68
C VAL A 118 6.34 -12.33 -12.17
N SER A 119 5.15 -11.73 -12.15
CA SER A 119 3.92 -12.40 -11.70
C SER A 119 3.28 -13.30 -12.78
N GLY A 120 3.76 -13.27 -14.02
CA GLY A 120 3.10 -13.93 -15.16
C GLY A 120 1.70 -13.35 -15.47
N LYS A 121 1.41 -12.13 -15.01
CA LYS A 121 0.12 -11.44 -15.24
C LYS A 121 0.17 -10.62 -16.52
N LYS A 122 -1.00 -10.34 -17.10
CA LYS A 122 -1.10 -9.43 -18.25
C LYS A 122 -0.82 -8.00 -17.79
N PHE A 123 0.09 -7.31 -18.48
CA PHE A 123 0.30 -5.88 -18.29
C PHE A 123 -0.89 -5.08 -18.84
N GLN A 124 -1.60 -4.36 -17.96
CA GLN A 124 -2.84 -3.63 -18.25
C GLN A 124 -2.88 -2.29 -17.50
N VAL A 125 -3.82 -1.41 -17.87
CA VAL A 125 -3.95 -0.06 -17.28
C VAL A 125 -4.16 -0.15 -15.77
N GLY A 126 -4.96 -1.12 -15.32
CA GLY A 126 -5.17 -1.39 -13.90
C GLY A 126 -3.86 -1.66 -13.15
N THR A 127 -2.94 -2.43 -13.74
CA THR A 127 -1.65 -2.75 -13.10
C THR A 127 -0.72 -1.55 -12.97
N ILE A 128 -0.77 -0.62 -13.93
CA ILE A 128 -0.03 0.65 -13.85
C ILE A 128 -0.65 1.54 -12.77
N ASN A 129 -1.97 1.63 -12.74
CA ASN A 129 -2.67 2.50 -11.79
C ASN A 129 -2.64 1.99 -10.34
N GLU A 130 -2.55 0.67 -10.14
CA GLU A 130 -2.35 0.04 -8.82
C GLU A 130 -0.90 0.19 -8.31
N MET A 131 0.05 0.61 -9.16
CA MET A 131 1.44 0.80 -8.75
C MET A 131 1.60 2.06 -7.87
N PRO A 132 2.05 1.93 -6.61
CA PRO A 132 2.23 3.07 -5.73
C PRO A 132 3.28 4.05 -6.26
N ALA A 133 4.41 3.55 -6.78
CA ALA A 133 5.46 4.37 -7.41
C ALA A 133 4.92 5.27 -8.53
N TYR A 134 4.06 4.75 -9.40
CA TYR A 134 3.47 5.51 -10.50
C TYR A 134 2.52 6.59 -9.97
N SER A 135 1.66 6.23 -9.02
CA SER A 135 0.73 7.17 -8.37
C SER A 135 1.49 8.29 -7.64
N LEU A 136 2.51 7.96 -6.85
CA LEU A 136 3.32 8.93 -6.11
C LEU A 136 4.06 9.88 -7.06
N THR A 137 4.67 9.35 -8.12
CA THR A 137 5.39 10.17 -9.11
C THR A 137 4.44 11.12 -9.82
N PHE A 138 3.27 10.64 -10.23
CA PHE A 138 2.28 11.47 -10.91
C PHE A 138 1.63 12.50 -9.98
N ASN A 139 1.41 12.16 -8.70
CA ASN A 139 0.91 13.09 -7.70
C ASN A 139 1.95 14.17 -7.37
N GLY A 140 3.24 13.80 -7.30
CA GLY A 140 4.34 14.75 -7.15
C GLY A 140 4.39 15.73 -8.32
N TYR A 141 4.30 15.22 -9.55
CA TYR A 141 4.21 16.03 -10.76
C TYR A 141 2.98 16.97 -10.72
N SER A 142 1.80 16.43 -10.44
CA SER A 142 0.55 17.22 -10.34
C SER A 142 0.63 18.30 -9.26
N SER A 143 1.29 18.04 -8.13
CA SER A 143 1.50 19.01 -7.06
C SER A 143 2.43 20.13 -7.49
N ARG A 144 3.50 19.83 -8.25
CA ARG A 144 4.39 20.84 -8.83
C ARG A 144 3.63 21.72 -9.83
N ILE A 145 2.85 21.11 -10.73
CA ILE A 145 2.02 21.85 -11.71
C ILE A 145 1.01 22.76 -11.00
N ARG A 146 0.36 22.29 -9.93
CA ARG A 146 -0.57 23.10 -9.12
C ARG A 146 0.07 24.40 -8.61
N THR A 147 1.35 24.35 -8.25
CA THR A 147 2.10 25.51 -7.74
C THR A 147 2.59 26.44 -8.85
N VAL A 148 3.01 25.86 -9.98
CA VAL A 148 3.65 26.59 -11.09
C VAL A 148 2.62 27.24 -12.03
N ALA A 149 1.54 26.52 -12.36
CA ALA A 149 0.56 26.94 -13.35
C ALA A 149 -0.03 28.35 -13.12
N PRO A 150 -0.43 28.75 -11.90
CA PRO A 150 -0.95 30.09 -11.66
C PRO A 150 0.01 31.20 -12.09
N ARG A 151 1.31 31.05 -11.80
CA ARG A 151 2.34 32.05 -12.12
C ARG A 151 2.55 32.17 -13.62
N VAL A 152 2.53 31.03 -14.32
CA VAL A 152 2.66 31.02 -15.78
C VAL A 152 1.44 31.68 -16.43
N TYR A 153 0.23 31.32 -16.02
CA TYR A 153 -0.99 31.94 -16.55
C TYR A 153 -1.09 33.43 -16.22
N GLU A 154 -0.67 33.84 -15.02
CA GLU A 154 -0.52 35.24 -14.63
C GLU A 154 0.41 35.97 -15.61
N SER A 155 1.57 35.40 -15.93
CA SER A 155 2.51 35.98 -16.89
C SER A 155 1.92 36.11 -18.30
N TRP A 156 1.09 35.15 -18.74
CA TRP A 156 0.45 35.21 -20.06
C TRP A 156 -0.65 36.28 -20.09
N ILE A 157 -1.50 36.35 -19.07
CA ILE A 157 -2.56 37.36 -18.97
C ILE A 157 -1.94 38.76 -18.85
N ALA A 158 -0.93 38.95 -18.00
CA ALA A 158 -0.24 40.22 -17.82
C ALA A 158 0.44 40.69 -19.10
N TYR A 159 1.07 39.79 -19.87
CA TYR A 159 1.63 40.11 -21.18
C TYR A 159 0.55 40.51 -22.19
N SER A 160 -0.55 39.75 -22.29
CA SER A 160 -1.68 40.07 -23.17
C SER A 160 -2.29 41.46 -22.90
N LEU A 161 -2.36 41.85 -21.62
CA LEU A 161 -2.89 43.15 -21.19
C LEU A 161 -1.89 44.31 -21.35
N GLY A 162 -0.64 44.03 -21.74
CA GLY A 162 0.42 45.02 -21.94
C GLY A 162 1.21 45.39 -20.67
N LEU A 163 1.01 44.67 -19.55
CA LEU A 163 1.67 44.93 -18.27
C LEU A 163 3.11 44.37 -18.19
N LEU A 164 3.48 43.48 -19.12
CA LEU A 164 4.83 42.92 -19.23
C LEU A 164 5.48 43.35 -20.54
N LYS A 165 6.64 44.01 -20.44
CA LYS A 165 7.42 44.44 -21.62
C LYS A 165 8.16 43.29 -22.29
N LYS A 166 8.58 42.28 -21.50
CA LYS A 166 9.28 41.10 -22.00
C LYS A 166 8.26 39.98 -22.23
N ARG A 167 8.30 39.42 -23.44
CA ARG A 167 7.43 38.33 -23.84
C ARG A 167 7.75 37.02 -23.07
N PRO A 168 6.73 36.29 -22.57
CA PRO A 168 6.89 34.91 -22.08
C PRO A 168 7.34 33.96 -23.21
N SER A 169 8.32 33.09 -22.95
CA SER A 169 8.97 32.24 -23.96
C SER A 169 8.00 31.31 -24.68
N SER A 170 7.00 30.78 -23.97
CA SER A 170 6.05 29.77 -24.48
C SER A 170 4.62 30.31 -24.57
N PHE A 171 4.47 31.60 -24.86
CA PHE A 171 3.16 32.23 -25.02
C PHE A 171 2.40 31.67 -26.25
N PRO A 172 1.13 31.22 -26.11
CA PRO A 172 0.35 30.62 -27.19
C PRO A 172 -0.17 31.66 -28.19
N GLU A 173 0.66 31.96 -29.20
CA GLU A 173 0.35 32.91 -30.27
C GLU A 173 -0.89 32.52 -31.08
N GLY A 174 -1.73 33.49 -31.40
CA GLY A 174 -2.93 33.29 -32.22
C GLY A 174 -4.15 32.75 -31.46
N ASN A 175 -3.95 32.20 -30.26
CA ASN A 175 -5.02 31.63 -29.44
C ASN A 175 -5.48 32.58 -28.33
N LEU A 176 -4.60 33.44 -27.80
CA LEU A 176 -4.93 34.45 -26.79
C LEU A 176 -5.01 35.86 -27.39
N PRO A 177 -6.01 36.68 -27.01
CA PRO A 177 -6.12 38.06 -27.45
C PRO A 177 -5.06 38.93 -26.75
N ILE A 178 -4.54 39.94 -27.46
CA ILE A 178 -3.53 40.89 -26.96
C ILE A 178 -4.11 42.32 -27.07
N PRO A 179 -5.03 42.72 -26.16
CA PRO A 179 -5.65 44.04 -26.21
C PRO A 179 -4.72 45.20 -25.79
N ASN A 180 -3.64 44.96 -25.03
CA ASN A 180 -2.67 45.97 -24.57
C ASN A 180 -3.26 47.16 -23.78
N THR A 181 -4.42 46.96 -23.15
CA THR A 181 -5.23 47.98 -22.49
C THR A 181 -4.50 48.73 -21.36
N PHE A 182 -3.55 48.07 -20.68
CA PHE A 182 -2.86 48.60 -19.50
C PHE A 182 -1.37 48.85 -19.73
N SER A 183 -0.95 49.07 -20.98
CA SER A 183 0.45 49.29 -21.40
C SER A 183 1.19 50.46 -20.72
N ASN A 184 0.47 51.33 -20.01
CA ASN A 184 1.04 52.42 -19.22
C ASN A 184 1.60 51.96 -17.85
N PHE A 185 1.33 50.72 -17.46
CA PHE A 185 1.75 50.14 -16.18
C PHE A 185 2.74 48.98 -16.40
N ASP A 186 3.54 48.67 -15.39
CA ASP A 186 4.57 47.62 -15.45
C ASP A 186 4.41 46.69 -14.23
N LEU A 187 4.28 45.39 -14.48
CA LEU A 187 4.12 44.36 -13.45
C LEU A 187 5.33 43.42 -13.48
N SER A 188 5.94 43.15 -12.33
CA SER A 188 7.08 42.23 -12.24
C SER A 188 6.62 40.82 -11.90
N VAL A 189 6.42 39.97 -12.91
CA VAL A 189 6.12 38.54 -12.73
C VAL A 189 7.39 37.70 -12.91
N ALA A 190 7.66 36.76 -11.99
CA ALA A 190 8.78 35.84 -12.12
C ALA A 190 8.55 34.89 -13.32
N MET A 191 9.53 34.83 -14.24
CA MET A 191 9.42 34.07 -15.49
C MET A 191 10.55 33.04 -15.60
N ASP A 192 10.25 31.77 -15.35
CA ASP A 192 11.13 30.65 -15.66
C ASP A 192 10.73 30.04 -17.04
N PRO A 193 11.62 30.09 -18.05
CA PRO A 193 11.32 29.54 -19.38
C PRO A 193 10.93 28.05 -19.38
N ALA A 194 11.52 27.24 -18.51
CA ALA A 194 11.24 25.80 -18.45
C ALA A 194 9.83 25.53 -17.91
N GLU A 195 9.42 26.26 -16.86
CA GLU A 195 8.06 26.19 -16.33
C GLU A 195 7.02 26.66 -17.36
N GLN A 196 7.34 27.70 -18.14
CA GLN A 196 6.44 28.21 -19.17
C GLN A 196 6.23 27.21 -20.31
N GLU A 197 7.31 26.56 -20.76
CA GLU A 197 7.23 25.49 -21.75
C GLU A 197 6.40 24.32 -21.23
N GLU A 198 6.67 23.84 -20.01
CA GLU A 198 5.95 22.73 -19.39
C GLU A 198 4.45 23.00 -19.22
N ILE A 199 4.03 24.21 -18.81
CA ILE A 199 2.60 24.55 -18.68
C ILE A 199 1.94 24.69 -20.06
N ALA A 200 2.57 25.36 -21.03
CA ALA A 200 2.06 25.45 -22.41
C ALA A 200 1.81 24.08 -23.01
N SER A 201 2.67 23.13 -22.66
CA SER A 201 2.65 21.74 -23.10
C SER A 201 1.38 20.96 -22.69
N ILE A 202 0.75 21.35 -21.58
CA ILE A 202 -0.41 20.65 -20.98
C ILE A 202 -1.70 21.49 -21.01
N THR A 203 -1.62 22.74 -21.47
CA THR A 203 -2.79 23.61 -21.63
C THR A 203 -3.58 23.20 -22.87
N ASP A 204 -4.83 22.79 -22.68
CA ASP A 204 -5.74 22.44 -23.79
C ASP A 204 -6.51 23.67 -24.35
N GLU A 205 -7.25 23.46 -25.44
CA GLU A 205 -8.05 24.51 -26.09
C GLU A 205 -9.14 25.08 -25.17
N GLU A 206 -9.67 24.28 -24.23
CA GLU A 206 -10.70 24.72 -23.31
C GLU A 206 -10.14 25.74 -22.32
N ILE A 207 -8.96 25.48 -21.75
CA ILE A 207 -8.26 26.41 -20.87
C ILE A 207 -7.88 27.68 -21.64
N LEU A 208 -7.39 27.57 -22.88
CA LEU A 208 -7.08 28.74 -23.70
C LEU A 208 -8.31 29.62 -23.95
N LYS A 209 -9.49 29.00 -24.16
CA LYS A 209 -10.75 29.74 -24.31
C LYS A 209 -11.16 30.45 -23.01
N GLN A 210 -10.99 29.81 -21.86
CA GLN A 210 -11.28 30.41 -20.56
C GLN A 210 -10.32 31.57 -20.25
N LEU A 211 -9.02 31.38 -20.52
CA LEU A 211 -8.00 32.44 -20.44
C LEU A 211 -8.32 33.62 -21.36
N SER A 212 -8.70 33.35 -22.62
CA SER A 212 -9.12 34.39 -23.55
C SER A 212 -10.31 35.19 -23.03
N LYS A 213 -11.29 34.52 -22.43
CA LYS A 213 -12.44 35.18 -21.81
C LYS A 213 -12.01 36.05 -20.62
N ALA A 214 -11.18 35.51 -19.73
CA ALA A 214 -10.65 36.25 -18.59
C ALA A 214 -9.88 37.51 -19.02
N ILE A 215 -9.05 37.43 -20.06
CA ILE A 215 -8.31 38.58 -20.60
C ILE A 215 -9.29 39.66 -21.11
N GLN A 216 -10.36 39.27 -21.80
CA GLN A 216 -11.37 40.21 -22.29
C GLN A 216 -12.17 40.85 -21.14
N ASP A 217 -12.58 40.05 -20.16
CA ASP A 217 -13.35 40.52 -19.00
C ASP A 217 -12.51 41.53 -18.18
N ILE A 218 -11.23 41.23 -17.94
CA ILE A 218 -10.28 42.14 -17.27
C ILE A 218 -10.03 43.40 -18.11
N SER A 219 -9.82 43.25 -19.41
CA SER A 219 -9.60 44.39 -20.32
C SER A 219 -10.79 45.35 -20.38
N ASN A 220 -12.02 44.86 -20.24
CA ASN A 220 -13.23 45.68 -20.30
C ASN A 220 -13.62 46.31 -18.95
N LYS A 221 -12.97 45.89 -17.86
CA LYS A 221 -13.25 46.38 -16.51
C LYS A 221 -12.64 47.78 -16.32
N LYS A 222 -13.44 48.69 -15.76
CA LYS A 222 -12.95 50.00 -15.32
C LYS A 222 -12.40 49.89 -13.90
N TYR A 223 -11.12 50.20 -13.74
CA TYR A 223 -10.44 50.19 -12.46
C TYR A 223 -10.47 51.59 -11.83
N ASP A 224 -11.61 51.96 -11.27
CA ASP A 224 -11.72 53.13 -10.40
C ASP A 224 -11.39 52.72 -8.96
N VAL A 225 -10.22 53.17 -8.49
CA VAL A 225 -9.67 52.81 -7.18
C VAL A 225 -10.58 53.26 -6.04
N SER A 226 -11.19 54.45 -6.17
CA SER A 226 -12.08 55.03 -5.16
C SER A 226 -13.39 54.27 -5.10
N ALA A 227 -14.02 54.00 -6.25
CA ALA A 227 -15.26 53.22 -6.32
C ALA A 227 -15.07 51.78 -5.81
N LEU A 228 -13.99 51.09 -6.21
CA LEU A 228 -13.72 49.71 -5.78
C LEU A 228 -13.36 49.61 -4.29
N PHE A 229 -12.70 50.62 -3.73
CA PHE A 229 -12.50 50.72 -2.28
C PHE A 229 -13.84 50.87 -1.56
N LYS A 230 -14.70 51.79 -2.03
CA LYS A 230 -16.05 51.99 -1.47
C LYS A 230 -16.90 50.72 -1.57
N ASP A 231 -16.89 50.01 -2.70
CA ASP A 231 -17.63 48.75 -2.89
C ASP A 231 -17.16 47.65 -1.90
N LYS A 232 -15.85 47.53 -1.65
CA LYS A 232 -15.32 46.59 -0.64
C LYS A 232 -15.69 46.99 0.78
N VAL A 233 -15.72 48.28 1.08
CA VAL A 233 -16.18 48.80 2.36
C VAL A 233 -17.68 48.50 2.52
N GLU A 234 -18.48 48.71 1.48
CA GLU A 234 -19.91 48.39 1.44
C GLU A 234 -20.16 46.91 1.74
N GLU A 235 -19.49 45.99 1.02
CA GLU A 235 -19.64 44.54 1.21
C GLU A 235 -19.39 44.11 2.66
N ARG A 236 -18.36 44.70 3.30
CA ARG A 236 -17.99 44.39 4.68
C ARG A 236 -18.96 45.00 5.68
N VAL A 237 -19.44 46.20 5.42
CA VAL A 237 -20.43 46.87 6.27
C VAL A 237 -21.80 46.19 6.17
N ASP A 238 -22.20 45.75 4.98
CA ASP A 238 -23.39 44.93 4.75
C ASP A 238 -23.31 43.60 5.48
N PHE A 239 -22.13 42.97 5.50
CA PHE A 239 -21.93 41.74 6.28
C PHE A 239 -22.10 41.97 7.79
N ILE A 240 -21.51 43.04 8.34
CA ILE A 240 -21.64 43.41 9.76
C ILE A 240 -23.11 43.73 10.11
N THR A 241 -23.82 44.39 9.20
CA THR A 241 -25.21 44.81 9.40
C THR A 241 -26.25 43.75 9.01
N SER A 242 -25.84 42.61 8.45
CA SER A 242 -26.74 41.48 8.14
C SER A 242 -27.42 40.85 9.37
N ARG A 243 -26.90 41.12 10.57
CA ARG A 243 -27.44 40.69 11.86
C ARG A 243 -27.37 41.82 12.87
N LEU A 244 -28.17 42.86 12.64
CA LEU A 244 -28.27 43.96 13.60
C LEU A 244 -28.91 43.48 14.92
N PRO A 245 -28.41 43.97 16.07
CA PRO A 245 -29.11 43.84 17.35
C PRO A 245 -30.53 44.42 17.26
N GLU A 246 -31.48 43.86 18.02
CA GLU A 246 -32.87 44.33 18.09
C GLU A 246 -32.95 45.84 18.42
N ASP A 247 -32.00 46.36 19.21
CA ASP A 247 -31.91 47.78 19.58
C ASP A 247 -31.58 48.74 18.41
N LEU A 248 -31.15 48.20 17.25
CA LEU A 248 -30.77 48.93 16.03
C LEU A 248 -31.74 48.67 14.85
N GLU A 249 -32.84 47.95 15.08
CA GLU A 249 -33.85 47.67 14.05
C GLU A 249 -34.51 48.97 13.56
N GLY A 250 -34.55 49.17 12.23
CA GLY A 250 -35.04 50.41 11.61
C GLY A 250 -34.01 51.56 11.51
N LEU A 251 -32.78 51.37 11.98
CA LEU A 251 -31.66 52.33 11.85
C LEU A 251 -30.54 51.79 10.95
N GLU A 252 -30.87 50.92 10.00
CA GLU A 252 -29.91 50.16 9.20
C GLU A 252 -28.99 51.07 8.37
N ASP A 253 -29.56 52.02 7.62
CA ASP A 253 -28.80 52.92 6.76
C ASP A 253 -27.89 53.87 7.57
N SER A 254 -28.40 54.42 8.68
CA SER A 254 -27.59 55.22 9.60
C SER A 254 -26.46 54.40 10.24
N THR A 255 -26.72 53.13 10.55
CA THR A 255 -25.71 52.21 11.10
C THR A 255 -24.62 51.90 10.07
N LYS A 256 -25.00 51.61 8.82
CA LYS A 256 -24.06 51.39 7.73
C LYS A 256 -23.20 52.63 7.49
N ASN A 257 -23.80 53.81 7.45
CA ASN A 257 -23.09 55.07 7.24
C ASN A 257 -22.09 55.37 8.36
N LEU A 258 -22.46 55.15 9.62
CA LEU A 258 -21.54 55.32 10.76
C LEU A 258 -20.36 54.34 10.70
N LEU A 259 -20.61 53.07 10.39
CA LEU A 259 -19.56 52.06 10.23
C LEU A 259 -18.61 52.39 9.08
N LYS A 260 -19.12 52.88 7.94
CA LYS A 260 -18.29 53.36 6.82
C LYS A 260 -17.41 54.53 7.24
N LEU A 261 -17.95 55.53 7.94
CA LEU A 261 -17.19 56.66 8.47
C LEU A 261 -16.10 56.20 9.44
N TRP A 262 -16.38 55.23 10.32
CA TRP A 262 -15.35 54.64 11.18
C TRP A 262 -14.26 53.92 10.39
N ILE A 263 -14.62 53.19 9.32
CA ILE A 263 -13.64 52.55 8.44
C ILE A 263 -12.78 53.60 7.71
N TYR A 264 -13.39 54.64 7.15
CA TYR A 264 -12.68 55.73 6.48
C TYR A 264 -11.72 56.45 7.42
N ARG A 265 -12.13 56.69 8.68
CA ARG A 265 -11.28 57.29 9.71
C ARG A 265 -10.14 56.37 10.12
N SER A 266 -10.40 55.08 10.26
CA SER A 266 -9.38 54.07 10.57
C SER A 266 -8.31 53.96 9.48
N PHE A 267 -8.61 54.35 8.23
CA PHE A 267 -7.65 54.42 7.13
C PHE A 267 -7.05 55.82 6.89
N SER A 268 -7.33 56.78 7.77
CA SER A 268 -6.92 58.20 7.64
C SER A 268 -7.43 58.91 6.39
N LEU A 269 -8.52 58.43 5.78
CA LEU A 269 -9.14 59.03 4.58
C LEU A 269 -10.00 60.25 4.91
N ILE A 270 -10.46 60.35 6.16
CA ILE A 270 -11.17 61.51 6.71
C ILE A 270 -10.51 61.98 8.02
N GLN A 271 -10.59 63.28 8.29
CA GLN A 271 -9.95 63.90 9.46
C GLN A 271 -10.66 63.55 10.77
N GLU A 272 -11.99 63.43 10.76
CA GLU A 272 -12.80 63.13 11.94
C GLU A 272 -13.99 62.26 11.52
N ALA A 273 -14.40 61.35 12.41
CA ALA A 273 -15.64 60.58 12.28
C ALA A 273 -16.46 60.71 13.58
N PRO A 274 -17.79 60.86 13.49
CA PRO A 274 -18.65 60.96 14.67
C PRO A 274 -18.48 59.74 15.59
N TYR A 275 -18.29 59.99 16.89
CA TYR A 275 -18.24 58.96 17.93
C TYR A 275 -17.25 57.81 17.66
N PHE A 276 -16.10 58.10 17.04
CA PHE A 276 -15.09 57.10 16.68
C PHE A 276 -14.53 56.36 17.92
N PRO A 277 -14.57 55.01 17.97
CA PRO A 277 -14.08 54.24 19.11
C PRO A 277 -12.55 54.30 19.23
N GLU A 278 -12.03 54.60 20.43
CA GLU A 278 -10.57 54.61 20.70
C GLU A 278 -9.89 53.24 20.53
N SER A 279 -10.67 52.16 20.54
CA SER A 279 -10.18 50.79 20.37
C SER A 279 -9.87 50.40 18.92
N LEU A 280 -10.24 51.22 17.93
CA LEU A 280 -9.97 50.95 16.52
C LEU A 280 -8.61 51.52 16.09
N PRO A 281 -7.78 50.76 15.36
CA PRO A 281 -6.49 51.22 14.89
C PRO A 281 -6.64 52.26 13.76
N ILE A 282 -5.74 53.25 13.76
CA ILE A 282 -5.60 54.20 12.65
C ILE A 282 -4.36 53.81 11.85
N ASN A 283 -4.55 53.32 10.64
CA ASN A 283 -3.51 52.98 9.67
C ASN A 283 -3.57 53.96 8.50
N VAL A 284 -2.44 54.50 8.06
CA VAL A 284 -2.44 55.44 6.92
C VAL A 284 -2.54 54.65 5.61
N MET A 285 -3.58 54.91 4.83
CA MET A 285 -3.77 54.35 3.49
C MET A 285 -4.04 55.49 2.49
N ASN A 286 -3.43 55.42 1.30
CA ASN A 286 -3.63 56.41 0.25
C ASN A 286 -4.56 55.85 -0.82
N ILE A 287 -5.76 56.42 -0.98
CA ILE A 287 -6.74 56.05 -2.01
C ILE A 287 -6.91 57.25 -2.97
N PRO A 288 -6.34 57.20 -4.19
CA PRO A 288 -6.48 58.26 -5.17
C PRO A 288 -7.94 58.51 -5.54
N GLY A 289 -8.36 59.79 -5.54
CA GLY A 289 -9.72 60.18 -5.93
C GLY A 289 -10.81 59.84 -4.91
N PHE A 290 -10.44 59.56 -3.65
CA PHE A 290 -11.41 59.33 -2.59
C PHE A 290 -12.12 60.62 -2.18
N GLU A 291 -13.46 60.61 -2.27
CA GLU A 291 -14.33 61.67 -1.75
C GLU A 291 -15.35 61.05 -0.80
N ASN A 292 -15.52 61.64 0.38
CA ASN A 292 -16.55 61.21 1.31
C ASN A 292 -17.90 61.81 0.91
N ASP A 293 -18.84 60.95 0.54
CA ASP A 293 -20.22 61.24 0.15
C ASP A 293 -21.22 61.03 1.30
N ILE A 294 -20.75 60.59 2.47
CA ILE A 294 -21.58 60.31 3.64
C ILE A 294 -21.65 61.54 4.55
N SER A 295 -22.86 61.93 4.94
CA SER A 295 -23.10 63.01 5.90
C SER A 295 -22.44 62.72 7.25
N MET A 296 -21.75 63.71 7.83
CA MET A 296 -21.19 63.62 9.17
C MET A 296 -22.22 63.91 10.27
N GLU A 297 -23.39 64.43 9.90
CA GLU A 297 -24.46 64.78 10.82
C GLU A 297 -25.67 63.85 10.61
N ASP A 298 -25.96 63.02 11.61
CA ASP A 298 -27.18 62.20 11.71
C ASP A 298 -27.59 62.13 13.19
N PRO A 299 -28.85 62.47 13.53
CA PRO A 299 -29.34 62.46 14.92
C PRO A 299 -29.27 61.08 15.59
N ASN A 300 -29.12 60.00 14.84
CA ASN A 300 -29.07 58.64 15.36
C ASN A 300 -27.64 58.15 15.67
N TYR A 301 -26.58 58.83 15.22
CA TYR A 301 -25.19 58.35 15.39
C TYR A 301 -24.74 58.20 16.84
N GLU A 302 -25.19 59.08 17.73
CA GLU A 302 -24.88 58.98 19.16
C GLU A 302 -25.45 57.69 19.75
N LYS A 303 -26.73 57.42 19.50
CA LYS A 303 -27.42 56.20 19.95
C LYS A 303 -26.79 54.94 19.36
N ILE A 304 -26.49 54.94 18.06
CA ILE A 304 -25.89 53.80 17.37
C ILE A 304 -24.49 53.50 17.93
N SER A 305 -23.65 54.53 18.12
CA SER A 305 -22.29 54.37 18.65
C SER A 305 -22.27 53.75 20.05
N ALA A 306 -23.18 54.16 20.94
CA ALA A 306 -23.28 53.65 22.30
C ALA A 306 -23.70 52.16 22.35
N ILE A 307 -24.40 51.68 21.33
CA ILE A 307 -24.82 50.27 21.20
C ILE A 307 -23.68 49.43 20.59
N ILE A 308 -23.08 49.89 19.48
CA ILE A 308 -22.04 49.13 18.78
C ILE A 308 -20.77 49.01 19.62
N THR A 309 -20.33 50.07 20.31
CA THR A 309 -19.12 50.04 21.14
C THR A 309 -19.22 49.11 22.36
N LYS A 310 -20.45 48.81 22.81
CA LYS A 310 -20.72 47.84 23.88
C LYS A 310 -20.92 46.40 23.36
N ASN A 311 -21.01 46.22 22.03
CA ASN A 311 -21.20 44.92 21.40
C ASN A 311 -19.85 44.36 20.92
N ASP A 312 -19.26 43.49 21.73
CA ASP A 312 -17.96 42.86 21.46
C ASP A 312 -17.91 42.15 20.10
N MET A 313 -19.01 41.55 19.65
CA MET A 313 -19.08 40.84 18.38
C MET A 313 -19.00 41.79 17.19
N MET A 314 -19.75 42.90 17.21
CA MET A 314 -19.69 43.89 16.13
C MET A 314 -18.34 44.60 16.09
N MET A 315 -17.75 44.92 17.25
CA MET A 315 -16.39 45.49 17.32
C MET A 315 -15.32 44.51 16.83
N MET A 316 -15.47 43.21 17.08
CA MET A 316 -14.59 42.18 16.53
C MET A 316 -14.73 42.06 15.00
N GLN A 317 -15.95 42.04 14.48
CA GLN A 317 -16.21 41.98 13.04
C GLN A 317 -15.69 43.23 12.32
N LEU A 318 -15.83 44.40 12.93
CA LEU A 318 -15.28 45.66 12.42
C LEU A 318 -13.75 45.63 12.37
N ASN A 319 -13.09 45.17 13.44
CA ASN A 319 -11.64 44.98 13.46
C ASN A 319 -11.16 43.97 12.40
N PHE A 320 -11.91 42.89 12.18
CA PHE A 320 -11.62 41.92 11.12
C PHE A 320 -11.79 42.55 9.73
N ALA A 321 -12.85 43.33 9.52
CA ALA A 321 -13.06 44.07 8.28
C ALA A 321 -11.92 45.06 8.00
N LEU A 322 -11.45 45.81 9.01
CA LEU A 322 -10.30 46.70 8.89
C LEU A 322 -9.03 45.95 8.49
N LYS A 323 -8.74 44.77 9.08
CA LYS A 323 -7.59 43.97 8.66
C LYS A 323 -7.71 43.46 7.23
N MET A 324 -8.90 43.01 6.83
CA MET A 324 -9.15 42.49 5.47
C MET A 324 -9.09 43.58 4.41
N ILE A 325 -9.62 44.76 4.70
CA ILE A 325 -9.53 45.93 3.81
C ILE A 325 -8.08 46.39 3.75
N GLY A 326 -7.39 46.46 4.90
CA GLY A 326 -6.00 46.93 5.04
C GLY A 326 -4.95 46.10 4.30
N ASN A 327 -5.18 44.80 4.12
CA ASN A 327 -4.25 43.88 3.47
C ASN A 327 -4.27 43.93 1.93
N ASN A 328 -5.17 44.69 1.31
CA ASN A 328 -5.23 44.82 -0.15
C ASN A 328 -4.37 46.01 -0.62
N ASP A 329 -3.64 45.84 -1.72
CA ASP A 329 -3.03 46.98 -2.42
C ASP A 329 -4.07 47.66 -3.32
N TYR A 330 -4.46 48.88 -2.96
CA TYR A 330 -5.39 49.71 -3.73
C TYR A 330 -4.65 50.64 -4.68
N SER A 331 -3.58 50.16 -5.31
CA SER A 331 -3.02 50.78 -6.50
C SER A 331 -3.76 50.28 -7.76
N PRO A 332 -3.85 51.07 -8.85
CA PRO A 332 -4.41 50.57 -10.11
C PRO A 332 -3.76 49.27 -10.58
N VAL A 333 -2.46 49.13 -10.35
CA VAL A 333 -1.68 47.92 -10.70
C VAL A 333 -2.02 46.76 -9.78
N GLY A 334 -2.09 46.97 -8.46
CA GLY A 334 -2.40 45.93 -7.47
C GLY A 334 -3.81 45.36 -7.60
N LEU A 335 -4.79 46.18 -8.02
CA LEU A 335 -6.15 45.71 -8.31
C LEU A 335 -6.22 44.87 -9.58
N ILE A 336 -5.48 45.25 -10.62
CA ILE A 336 -5.38 44.47 -11.86
C ILE A 336 -4.65 43.16 -11.57
N GLU A 337 -3.53 43.20 -10.84
CA GLU A 337 -2.77 42.02 -10.42
C GLU A 337 -3.64 41.05 -9.61
N ALA A 338 -4.44 41.53 -8.66
CA ALA A 338 -5.35 40.69 -7.87
C ALA A 338 -6.40 39.96 -8.74
N ASP A 339 -6.97 40.66 -9.74
CA ASP A 339 -7.91 40.04 -10.69
C ASP A 339 -7.20 39.00 -11.58
N ILE A 340 -6.00 39.32 -12.09
CA ILE A 340 -5.20 38.39 -12.89
C ILE A 340 -4.87 37.13 -12.09
N VAL A 341 -4.38 37.26 -10.85
CA VAL A 341 -4.04 36.14 -9.97
C VAL A 341 -5.28 35.29 -9.66
N SER A 342 -6.44 35.92 -9.45
CA SER A 342 -7.71 35.23 -9.22
C SER A 342 -8.12 34.39 -10.42
N GLU A 343 -8.11 34.96 -11.63
CA GLU A 343 -8.47 34.24 -12.86
C GLU A 343 -7.44 33.15 -13.20
N ALA A 344 -6.14 33.41 -13.03
CA ALA A 344 -5.08 32.42 -13.23
C ALA A 344 -5.23 31.21 -12.30
N LYS A 345 -5.62 31.41 -11.03
CA LYS A 345 -5.89 30.32 -10.07
C LYS A 345 -7.07 29.45 -10.48
N LYS A 346 -8.11 30.02 -11.11
CA LYS A 346 -9.28 29.24 -11.58
C LYS A 346 -8.89 28.22 -12.67
N MET A 347 -7.85 28.50 -13.44
CA MET A 347 -7.37 27.61 -14.52
C MET A 347 -6.65 26.34 -14.01
N VAL A 348 -6.30 26.28 -12.72
CA VAL A 348 -5.60 25.12 -12.13
C VAL A 348 -6.49 23.88 -12.07
N ALA A 349 -7.77 24.03 -11.70
CA ALA A 349 -8.66 22.88 -11.57
C ALA A 349 -8.95 22.20 -12.93
N PRO A 350 -9.29 22.93 -14.00
CA PRO A 350 -9.36 22.37 -15.35
C PRO A 350 -8.05 21.70 -15.78
N LEU A 351 -6.90 22.34 -15.56
CA LEU A 351 -5.59 21.77 -15.91
C LEU A 351 -5.30 20.43 -15.21
N LEU A 352 -5.66 20.31 -13.93
CA LEU A 352 -5.51 19.04 -13.19
C LEU A 352 -6.44 17.94 -13.73
N SER A 353 -7.61 18.30 -14.27
CA SER A 353 -8.50 17.35 -14.96
C SER A 353 -7.85 16.85 -16.25
N THR A 354 -7.28 17.75 -17.06
CA THR A 354 -6.54 17.41 -18.29
C THR A 354 -5.34 16.49 -17.99
N LEU A 355 -4.58 16.77 -16.92
CA LEU A 355 -3.52 15.88 -16.45
C LEU A 355 -4.03 14.46 -16.10
N GLY A 356 -5.20 14.35 -15.48
CA GLY A 356 -5.83 13.05 -15.22
C GLY A 356 -6.14 12.27 -16.49
N GLN A 357 -6.52 12.95 -17.57
CA GLN A 357 -6.74 12.33 -18.89
C GLN A 357 -5.41 11.89 -19.52
N ILE A 358 -4.41 12.78 -19.52
CA ILE A 358 -3.05 12.48 -20.02
C ILE A 358 -2.46 11.24 -19.32
N ARG A 359 -2.64 11.11 -18.00
CA ARG A 359 -2.20 9.93 -17.25
C ARG A 359 -2.79 8.62 -17.81
N ASN A 360 -4.07 8.63 -18.14
CA ASN A 360 -4.77 7.45 -18.64
C ASN A 360 -4.37 7.12 -20.08
N GLU A 361 -4.22 8.14 -20.93
CA GLU A 361 -3.74 7.99 -22.30
C GLU A 361 -2.32 7.44 -22.34
N LEU A 362 -1.41 8.03 -21.55
CA LEU A 362 -0.03 7.58 -21.41
C LEU A 362 0.05 6.13 -20.92
N SER A 363 -0.80 5.76 -19.96
CA SER A 363 -0.90 4.37 -19.49
C SER A 363 -1.32 3.42 -20.62
N GLY A 364 -2.24 3.85 -21.49
CA GLY A 364 -2.65 3.12 -22.68
C GLY A 364 -1.52 2.97 -23.70
N GLU A 365 -0.77 4.04 -23.95
CA GLU A 365 0.40 4.04 -24.84
C GLU A 365 1.47 3.07 -24.36
N PHE A 366 1.83 3.10 -23.06
CA PHE A 366 2.79 2.16 -22.48
C PHE A 366 2.41 0.70 -22.73
N ILE A 367 1.13 0.35 -22.57
CA ILE A 367 0.66 -1.02 -22.81
C ILE A 367 0.75 -1.39 -24.29
N SER A 368 0.36 -0.47 -25.17
CA SER A 368 0.42 -0.69 -26.62
C SER A 368 1.85 -0.86 -27.14
N SER A 369 2.82 -0.22 -26.48
CA SER A 369 4.24 -0.25 -26.85
C SER A 369 4.91 -1.61 -26.59
N VAL A 370 4.34 -2.44 -25.69
CA VAL A 370 4.88 -3.78 -25.37
C VAL A 370 4.22 -4.83 -26.27
N SER A 371 5.05 -5.55 -27.04
CA SER A 371 4.58 -6.66 -27.89
C SER A 371 3.86 -7.74 -27.06
N LYS A 372 2.61 -8.04 -27.40
CA LYS A 372 1.87 -9.18 -26.82
C LYS A 372 2.57 -10.48 -27.23
N LYS A 373 3.14 -11.23 -26.28
CA LYS A 373 3.57 -12.61 -26.54
C LYS A 373 2.35 -13.41 -26.99
N LEU A 374 2.34 -13.89 -28.24
CA LEU A 374 1.32 -14.81 -28.74
C LEU A 374 1.51 -16.15 -28.04
N SER A 375 0.62 -16.49 -27.11
CA SER A 375 0.58 -17.82 -26.50
C SER A 375 0.01 -18.81 -27.50
N LEU A 376 0.85 -19.52 -28.26
CA LEU A 376 0.40 -20.52 -29.25
C LEU A 376 -0.06 -21.84 -28.62
N GLY A 377 -0.02 -21.97 -27.29
CA GLY A 377 -0.38 -23.19 -26.56
C GLY A 377 -1.84 -23.63 -26.72
N TRP A 378 -2.76 -22.77 -27.18
CA TRP A 378 -4.16 -23.15 -27.43
C TRP A 378 -4.34 -24.00 -28.70
N ILE A 379 -3.37 -24.00 -29.62
CA ILE A 379 -3.42 -24.76 -30.88
C ILE A 379 -3.56 -26.28 -30.61
N ARG A 380 -3.08 -26.76 -29.46
CA ARG A 380 -3.23 -28.17 -29.05
C ARG A 380 -4.68 -28.61 -28.89
N ILE A 381 -5.59 -27.71 -28.53
CA ILE A 381 -7.03 -28.03 -28.43
C ILE A 381 -7.61 -28.33 -29.81
N LEU A 382 -7.23 -27.55 -30.82
CA LEU A 382 -7.62 -27.82 -32.21
C LEU A 382 -7.06 -29.17 -32.68
N PHE A 383 -5.83 -29.51 -32.28
CA PHE A 383 -5.24 -30.82 -32.56
C PHE A 383 -6.01 -31.97 -31.89
N TYR A 384 -6.47 -31.81 -30.64
CA TYR A 384 -7.31 -32.81 -29.97
C TYR A 384 -8.66 -32.98 -30.66
N ALA A 385 -9.31 -31.89 -31.05
CA ALA A 385 -10.56 -31.93 -31.81
C ALA A 385 -10.40 -32.68 -33.14
N LEU A 386 -9.27 -32.47 -33.83
CA LEU A 386 -8.93 -33.17 -35.06
C LEU A 386 -8.72 -34.68 -34.83
N ILE A 387 -7.97 -35.08 -33.79
CA ILE A 387 -7.75 -36.49 -33.44
C ILE A 387 -9.08 -37.17 -33.07
N ILE A 388 -9.94 -36.51 -32.30
CA ILE A 388 -11.26 -37.03 -31.94
C ILE A 388 -12.11 -37.24 -33.19
N PHE A 389 -12.13 -36.25 -34.09
CA PHE A 389 -12.85 -36.34 -35.36
C PHE A 389 -12.35 -37.50 -36.22
N LEU A 390 -11.04 -37.62 -36.44
CA LEU A 390 -10.42 -38.68 -37.23
C LEU A 390 -10.64 -40.08 -36.62
N GLY A 391 -10.55 -40.21 -35.29
CA GLY A 391 -10.77 -41.47 -34.58
C GLY A 391 -12.23 -41.94 -34.58
N LEU A 392 -13.19 -41.02 -34.64
CA LEU A 392 -14.62 -41.34 -34.71
C LEU A 392 -15.12 -41.59 -36.14
N THR A 393 -14.54 -40.92 -37.15
CA THR A 393 -15.04 -40.96 -38.53
C THR A 393 -14.27 -41.92 -39.44
N TYR A 394 -12.94 -41.84 -39.48
CA TYR A 394 -12.11 -42.53 -40.48
C TYR A 394 -11.35 -43.74 -39.93
N LEU A 395 -10.88 -43.68 -38.69
CA LEU A 395 -9.96 -44.69 -38.15
C LEU A 395 -10.54 -45.36 -36.89
N LYS A 396 -11.46 -46.31 -37.08
CA LYS A 396 -12.13 -47.05 -35.98
C LYS A 396 -11.15 -47.73 -35.00
N ILE A 397 -9.94 -48.07 -35.43
CA ILE A 397 -8.85 -48.60 -34.57
C ILE A 397 -8.38 -47.57 -33.54
N LEU A 398 -8.30 -46.28 -33.92
CA LEU A 398 -7.87 -45.19 -33.04
C LEU A 398 -8.88 -44.92 -31.92
N LYS A 399 -10.16 -45.27 -32.11
CA LYS A 399 -11.20 -45.13 -31.07
C LYS A 399 -10.85 -45.84 -29.76
N LYS A 400 -10.20 -47.01 -29.82
CA LYS A 400 -9.77 -47.76 -28.63
C LYS A 400 -8.58 -47.12 -27.92
N TYR A 401 -7.73 -46.41 -28.66
CA TYR A 401 -6.50 -45.80 -28.14
C TYR A 401 -6.62 -44.30 -27.83
N LEU A 402 -7.77 -43.70 -28.13
CA LEU A 402 -8.00 -42.26 -28.09
C LEU A 402 -7.69 -41.65 -26.70
N LEU A 403 -8.15 -42.30 -25.63
CA LEU A 403 -7.86 -41.89 -24.26
C LEU A 403 -6.34 -41.89 -23.98
N TYR A 404 -5.61 -42.92 -24.42
CA TYR A 404 -4.16 -43.03 -24.18
C TYR A 404 -3.38 -41.99 -24.97
N ILE A 405 -3.83 -41.67 -26.19
CA ILE A 405 -3.19 -40.65 -27.03
C ILE A 405 -3.39 -39.27 -26.39
N ILE A 406 -4.61 -38.94 -25.96
CA ILE A 406 -4.88 -37.65 -25.33
C ILE A 406 -4.14 -37.53 -24.00
N VAL A 407 -4.33 -38.49 -23.09
CA VAL A 407 -3.72 -38.43 -21.75
C VAL A 407 -2.20 -38.53 -21.85
N GLY A 408 -1.65 -39.45 -22.65
CA GLY A 408 -0.20 -39.57 -22.84
C GLY A 408 0.43 -38.34 -23.48
N PHE A 409 -0.20 -37.74 -24.49
CA PHE A 409 0.28 -36.49 -25.10
C PHE A 409 0.18 -35.32 -24.12
N GLU A 410 -0.90 -35.23 -23.34
CA GLU A 410 -1.05 -34.18 -22.33
C GLU A 410 -0.02 -34.34 -21.19
N THR A 411 0.26 -35.56 -20.76
CA THR A 411 1.33 -35.87 -19.79
C THR A 411 2.70 -35.49 -20.36
N LEU A 412 2.96 -35.78 -21.64
CA LEU A 412 4.20 -35.36 -22.30
C LEU A 412 4.31 -33.84 -22.39
N TYR A 413 3.25 -33.15 -22.84
CA TYR A 413 3.23 -31.70 -22.92
C TYR A 413 3.43 -31.08 -21.54
N LEU A 414 2.71 -31.56 -20.53
CA LEU A 414 2.84 -31.13 -19.14
C LEU A 414 4.29 -31.24 -18.67
N LEU A 415 4.93 -32.39 -18.86
CA LEU A 415 6.26 -32.68 -18.32
C LEU A 415 7.41 -31.98 -19.05
N PHE A 416 7.31 -31.77 -20.37
CA PHE A 416 8.45 -31.32 -21.18
C PHE A 416 8.26 -29.95 -21.85
N LEU A 417 7.03 -29.50 -22.08
CA LEU A 417 6.72 -28.30 -22.88
C LEU A 417 6.01 -27.21 -22.09
N SER A 418 5.20 -27.61 -21.10
CA SER A 418 4.44 -26.69 -20.27
C SER A 418 5.36 -25.93 -19.33
N ASN A 419 5.09 -24.63 -19.19
CA ASN A 419 5.60 -23.83 -18.10
C ASN A 419 4.41 -23.21 -17.34
N PRO A 420 3.86 -23.91 -16.33
CA PRO A 420 2.68 -23.45 -15.59
C PRO A 420 2.87 -22.08 -14.94
N TYR A 421 4.11 -21.65 -14.73
CA TYR A 421 4.39 -20.36 -14.10
C TYR A 421 4.38 -19.18 -15.06
N GLN A 422 4.56 -19.42 -16.36
CA GLN A 422 4.55 -18.37 -17.40
C GLN A 422 3.25 -18.38 -18.21
N SER A 423 2.56 -19.52 -18.28
CA SER A 423 1.34 -19.71 -19.04
C SER A 423 0.15 -19.85 -18.11
N ALA A 424 -0.57 -18.74 -17.88
CA ALA A 424 -1.79 -18.73 -17.08
C ALA A 424 -2.85 -19.71 -17.62
N PHE A 425 -2.88 -19.89 -18.96
CA PHE A 425 -3.74 -20.86 -19.62
C PHE A 425 -3.41 -22.30 -19.20
N ASP A 426 -2.13 -22.68 -19.23
CA ASP A 426 -1.69 -24.03 -18.86
C ASP A 426 -1.95 -24.30 -17.38
N LEU A 427 -1.62 -23.34 -16.51
CA LEU A 427 -1.91 -23.43 -15.08
C LEU A 427 -3.39 -23.65 -14.79
N SER A 428 -4.26 -22.85 -15.42
CA SER A 428 -5.72 -22.97 -15.25
C SER A 428 -6.23 -24.29 -15.79
N LEU A 429 -5.76 -24.73 -16.96
CA LEU A 429 -6.16 -26.02 -17.54
C LEU A 429 -5.81 -27.18 -16.59
N TYR A 430 -4.57 -27.25 -16.10
CA TYR A 430 -4.15 -28.33 -15.21
C TYR A 430 -4.81 -28.25 -13.84
N ALA A 431 -5.07 -27.05 -13.32
CA ALA A 431 -5.82 -26.89 -12.08
C ALA A 431 -7.28 -27.37 -12.22
N ILE A 432 -7.94 -27.13 -13.37
CA ILE A 432 -9.32 -27.55 -13.63
C ILE A 432 -9.42 -29.05 -13.94
N VAL A 433 -8.36 -29.66 -14.48
CA VAL A 433 -8.37 -31.08 -14.88
C VAL A 433 -7.78 -31.99 -13.82
N ILE A 434 -6.52 -31.77 -13.41
CA ILE A 434 -5.76 -32.71 -12.56
C ILE A 434 -6.30 -32.69 -11.12
N ILE A 435 -6.56 -31.51 -10.55
CA ILE A 435 -7.01 -31.41 -9.15
C ILE A 435 -8.38 -32.06 -8.97
N PRO A 436 -9.43 -31.75 -9.76
CA PRO A 436 -10.71 -32.43 -9.63
C PRO A 436 -10.64 -33.93 -9.90
N LEU A 437 -9.84 -34.37 -10.88
CA LEU A 437 -9.63 -35.79 -11.14
C LEU A 437 -9.00 -36.51 -9.93
N PHE A 438 -8.02 -35.88 -9.30
CA PHE A 438 -7.38 -36.40 -8.09
C PHE A 438 -8.34 -36.41 -6.89
N VAL A 439 -9.13 -35.35 -6.69
CA VAL A 439 -10.19 -35.31 -5.66
C VAL A 439 -11.23 -36.41 -5.91
N PHE A 440 -11.63 -36.62 -7.16
CA PHE A 440 -12.55 -37.70 -7.52
C PHE A 440 -11.95 -39.09 -7.21
N ALA A 441 -10.66 -39.29 -7.46
CA ALA A 441 -9.95 -40.51 -7.07
C ALA A 441 -9.93 -40.73 -5.55
N ILE A 442 -9.78 -39.66 -4.75
CA ILE A 442 -9.90 -39.69 -3.29
C ILE A 442 -11.30 -40.14 -2.86
N LEU A 443 -12.35 -39.49 -3.38
CA LEU A 443 -13.74 -39.77 -3.03
C LEU A 443 -14.13 -41.22 -3.37
N ILE A 444 -13.76 -41.71 -4.56
CA ILE A 444 -13.98 -43.11 -4.96
C ILE A 444 -13.26 -44.06 -4.02
N THR A 445 -12.04 -43.75 -3.62
CA THR A 445 -11.24 -44.63 -2.77
C THR A 445 -11.78 -44.67 -1.35
N LEU A 446 -12.15 -43.52 -0.77
CA LEU A 446 -12.79 -43.45 0.54
C LEU A 446 -14.13 -44.20 0.56
N GLY A 447 -14.98 -44.00 -0.46
CA GLY A 447 -16.25 -44.72 -0.58
C GLY A 447 -16.06 -46.24 -0.61
N ARG A 448 -15.02 -46.73 -1.29
CA ARG A 448 -14.69 -48.17 -1.33
C ARG A 448 -14.15 -48.68 0.01
N VAL A 449 -13.22 -47.95 0.64
CA VAL A 449 -12.59 -48.34 1.91
C VAL A 449 -13.58 -48.31 3.08
N LEU A 450 -14.55 -47.39 3.07
CA LEU A 450 -15.59 -47.29 4.10
C LEU A 450 -16.74 -48.29 3.90
N SER A 451 -16.81 -48.96 2.74
CA SER A 451 -17.83 -49.98 2.49
C SER A 451 -17.64 -51.23 3.37
N LYS A 452 -18.73 -51.96 3.63
CA LYS A 452 -18.70 -53.21 4.44
C LYS A 452 -17.86 -54.33 3.81
N LYS A 453 -17.52 -54.25 2.51
CA LYS A 453 -16.74 -55.26 1.77
C LYS A 453 -15.34 -54.73 1.42
N LYS A 454 -14.57 -54.37 2.44
CA LYS A 454 -13.20 -53.86 2.27
C LYS A 454 -12.31 -54.90 1.59
N LYS A 455 -11.67 -54.54 0.47
CA LYS A 455 -10.67 -55.39 -0.19
C LYS A 455 -9.28 -54.82 0.07
N ALA A 456 -8.26 -55.69 0.19
CA ALA A 456 -6.86 -55.27 0.37
C ALA A 456 -6.37 -54.31 -0.75
N ILE A 457 -6.94 -54.42 -1.96
CA ILE A 457 -6.64 -53.53 -3.08
C ILE A 457 -7.10 -52.08 -2.84
N ASP A 458 -8.16 -51.87 -2.06
CA ASP A 458 -8.65 -50.53 -1.73
C ASP A 458 -7.76 -49.86 -0.67
N LEU A 459 -7.12 -50.66 0.21
CA LEU A 459 -6.08 -50.17 1.14
C LEU A 459 -4.80 -49.76 0.39
N LEU A 460 -4.42 -50.48 -0.67
CA LEU A 460 -3.30 -50.08 -1.54
C LEU A 460 -3.59 -48.75 -2.25
N ALA A 461 -4.80 -48.57 -2.79
CA ALA A 461 -5.21 -47.29 -3.38
C ALA A 461 -5.17 -46.14 -2.36
N LEU A 462 -5.61 -46.40 -1.12
CA LEU A 462 -5.54 -45.39 -0.04
C LEU A 462 -4.09 -45.04 0.29
N ALA A 463 -3.21 -46.03 0.43
CA ALA A 463 -1.79 -45.81 0.71
C ALA A 463 -1.12 -44.97 -0.41
N LEU A 464 -1.41 -45.30 -1.67
CA LEU A 464 -0.93 -44.56 -2.84
C LEU A 464 -1.35 -43.08 -2.80
N ILE A 465 -2.62 -42.81 -2.50
CA ILE A 465 -3.15 -41.44 -2.36
C ILE A 465 -2.48 -40.69 -1.20
N VAL A 466 -2.32 -41.34 -0.05
CA VAL A 466 -1.68 -40.73 1.13
C VAL A 466 -0.21 -40.40 0.85
N LEU A 467 0.53 -41.29 0.18
CA LEU A 467 1.90 -41.05 -0.22
C LEU A 467 2.01 -39.92 -1.26
N ALA A 468 1.10 -39.87 -2.23
CA ALA A 468 1.05 -38.77 -3.18
C ALA A 468 0.78 -37.43 -2.48
N LEU A 469 -0.16 -37.40 -1.54
CA LEU A 469 -0.48 -36.20 -0.75
C LEU A 469 0.66 -35.73 0.16
N SER A 470 1.51 -36.64 0.64
CA SER A 470 2.64 -36.27 1.50
C SER A 470 3.84 -35.75 0.71
N LEU A 471 4.01 -36.17 -0.54
CA LEU A 471 5.16 -35.86 -1.39
C LEU A 471 5.48 -34.34 -1.52
N PRO A 472 4.50 -33.41 -1.69
CA PRO A 472 4.78 -31.98 -1.75
C PRO A 472 5.42 -31.39 -0.48
N PHE A 473 5.23 -32.04 0.67
CA PHE A 473 5.70 -31.56 1.97
C PHE A 473 7.05 -32.17 2.40
N VAL A 474 7.55 -33.16 1.65
CA VAL A 474 8.87 -33.76 1.89
C VAL A 474 9.95 -32.79 1.43
N LYS A 475 10.97 -32.56 2.26
CA LYS A 475 12.11 -31.69 1.89
C LYS A 475 12.84 -32.26 0.66
N LEU A 476 12.93 -31.47 -0.40
CA LEU A 476 13.60 -31.88 -1.65
C LEU A 476 15.11 -32.03 -1.44
N TYR A 477 15.70 -31.12 -0.67
CA TYR A 477 17.10 -31.13 -0.27
C TYR A 477 17.23 -31.12 1.25
N LYS A 478 18.26 -31.78 1.79
CA LYS A 478 18.48 -31.88 3.25
C LYS A 478 19.01 -30.57 3.83
N ASN A 479 20.00 -29.96 3.15
CA ASN A 479 20.57 -28.66 3.45
C ASN A 479 21.18 -28.08 2.15
N ILE A 480 20.96 -26.80 1.87
CA ILE A 480 21.56 -26.10 0.71
C ILE A 480 22.38 -24.95 1.29
N PRO A 481 23.67 -25.17 1.65
CA PRO A 481 24.51 -24.15 2.28
C PRO A 481 24.50 -22.80 1.55
N GLU A 482 24.37 -22.84 0.22
CA GLU A 482 24.28 -21.68 -0.67
C GLU A 482 23.05 -20.78 -0.42
N LEU A 483 22.05 -21.26 0.34
CA LEU A 483 20.87 -20.51 0.77
C LEU A 483 20.99 -19.95 2.19
N SER A 484 22.10 -20.17 2.89
CA SER A 484 22.33 -19.51 4.18
C SER A 484 22.49 -18.00 3.99
N MET A 485 21.93 -17.21 4.90
CA MET A 485 21.99 -15.75 4.85
C MET A 485 23.44 -15.23 4.83
N GLU A 486 24.34 -15.95 5.51
CA GLU A 486 25.80 -15.69 5.52
C GLU A 486 26.46 -15.70 4.14
N LYS A 487 25.85 -16.36 3.15
CA LYS A 487 26.37 -16.39 1.77
C LYS A 487 26.00 -15.15 0.96
N TYR A 488 25.21 -14.23 1.52
CA TYR A 488 24.77 -13.00 0.87
C TYR A 488 25.17 -11.78 1.71
N PRO A 489 26.47 -11.44 1.82
CA PRO A 489 26.90 -10.26 2.55
C PRO A 489 26.30 -8.97 1.97
N GLU A 490 26.17 -8.88 0.65
CA GLU A 490 25.54 -7.75 -0.07
C GLU A 490 24.08 -7.52 0.34
N PHE A 491 23.37 -8.57 0.79
CA PHE A 491 21.97 -8.44 1.21
C PHE A 491 21.83 -7.53 2.43
N TYR A 492 22.81 -7.51 3.34
CA TYR A 492 22.77 -6.66 4.54
C TYR A 492 22.87 -5.17 4.23
N ASP A 493 23.48 -4.80 3.10
CA ASP A 493 23.56 -3.43 2.61
C ASP A 493 22.36 -3.04 1.73
N SER A 494 21.43 -3.98 1.48
CA SER A 494 20.26 -3.75 0.64
C SER A 494 19.13 -3.04 1.40
N ILE A 495 18.30 -2.31 0.66
CA ILE A 495 17.08 -1.67 1.18
C ILE A 495 16.07 -2.67 1.78
N TYR A 496 16.20 -3.95 1.44
CA TYR A 496 15.29 -5.01 1.89
C TYR A 496 15.72 -5.66 3.21
N TYR A 497 16.93 -5.37 3.68
CA TYR A 497 17.38 -5.82 5.01
C TYR A 497 16.62 -5.11 6.13
N ASP A 498 16.50 -3.78 6.04
CA ASP A 498 15.70 -3.02 7.01
C ASP A 498 14.23 -3.42 6.97
N ALA A 499 13.67 -3.63 5.76
CA ALA A 499 12.33 -4.18 5.62
C ALA A 499 12.16 -5.57 6.26
N LEU A 500 13.21 -6.39 6.27
CA LEU A 500 13.21 -7.69 6.96
C LEU A 500 13.11 -7.50 8.48
N LYS A 501 13.93 -6.62 9.06
CA LYS A 501 13.92 -6.34 10.51
C LYS A 501 12.58 -5.78 10.97
N ASP A 502 12.06 -4.79 10.23
CA ASP A 502 10.75 -4.21 10.45
C ASP A 502 9.66 -5.29 10.48
N ASP A 503 9.65 -6.16 9.47
CA ASP A 503 8.64 -7.20 9.39
C ASP A 503 8.77 -8.32 10.42
N LEU A 504 9.99 -8.62 10.88
CA LEU A 504 10.24 -9.70 11.82
C LEU A 504 10.00 -9.28 13.27
N PHE A 505 10.52 -8.12 13.69
CA PHE A 505 10.50 -7.74 15.11
C PHE A 505 10.50 -6.23 15.40
N GLU A 506 10.80 -5.31 14.49
CA GLU A 506 10.82 -3.87 14.84
C GLU A 506 9.44 -3.20 14.68
N SER A 507 8.64 -3.61 13.68
CA SER A 507 7.33 -3.00 13.43
C SER A 507 6.34 -3.31 14.55
N PRO A 508 5.51 -2.35 14.99
CA PRO A 508 4.41 -2.60 15.94
C PRO A 508 3.40 -3.66 15.48
N ASN A 509 3.37 -3.96 14.18
CA ASN A 509 2.50 -4.94 13.55
C ASN A 509 3.21 -6.26 13.21
N SER A 510 4.48 -6.41 13.55
CA SER A 510 5.17 -7.71 13.44
C SER A 510 4.55 -8.70 14.43
N LEU A 511 4.51 -9.99 14.08
CA LEU A 511 3.98 -11.02 14.98
C LEU A 511 4.75 -11.07 16.30
N PHE A 512 6.07 -10.89 16.25
CA PHE A 512 6.91 -10.85 17.43
C PHE A 512 6.52 -9.68 18.34
N SER A 513 6.43 -8.45 17.82
CA SER A 513 6.04 -7.29 18.62
C SER A 513 4.61 -7.37 19.14
N ILE A 514 3.69 -8.02 18.41
CA ILE A 514 2.32 -8.28 18.88
C ILE A 514 2.33 -9.17 20.12
N GLU A 515 3.02 -10.30 20.08
CA GLU A 515 3.15 -11.22 21.23
C GLU A 515 3.90 -10.54 22.39
N MET A 516 4.96 -9.76 22.11
CA MET A 516 5.66 -8.96 23.13
C MET A 516 4.76 -7.94 23.82
N ARG A 517 3.87 -7.28 23.07
CA ARG A 517 2.89 -6.36 23.62
C ARG A 517 1.82 -7.09 24.43
N GLU A 518 1.40 -8.28 24.01
CA GLU A 518 0.49 -9.13 24.79
C GLU A 518 1.13 -9.55 26.11
N LEU A 519 2.40 -9.99 26.09
CA LEU A 519 3.18 -10.29 27.30
C LEU A 519 3.23 -9.08 28.23
N THR A 520 3.56 -7.91 27.68
CA THR A 520 3.62 -6.63 28.42
C THR A 520 2.29 -6.26 29.05
N SER A 521 1.19 -6.45 28.32
CA SER A 521 -0.18 -6.22 28.79
C SER A 521 -0.56 -7.19 29.91
N LEU A 522 -0.22 -8.49 29.79
CA LEU A 522 -0.51 -9.50 30.81
C LEU A 522 0.25 -9.24 32.11
N VAL A 523 1.53 -8.89 32.04
CA VAL A 523 2.33 -8.50 33.21
C VAL A 523 1.73 -7.26 33.87
N SER A 524 1.39 -6.24 33.08
CA SER A 524 0.77 -5.01 33.60
C SER A 524 -0.59 -5.26 34.24
N ALA A 525 -1.42 -6.11 33.63
CA ALA A 525 -2.74 -6.48 34.14
C ALA A 525 -2.63 -7.23 35.49
N GLU A 526 -1.67 -8.15 35.60
CA GLU A 526 -1.43 -8.89 36.84
C GLU A 526 -0.97 -7.97 37.97
N LEU A 527 0.00 -7.09 37.69
CA LEU A 527 0.47 -6.10 38.66
C LEU A 527 -0.62 -5.12 39.09
N ASN A 528 -1.48 -4.71 38.16
CA ASN A 528 -2.60 -3.81 38.47
C ASN A 528 -3.67 -4.50 39.33
N GLU A 529 -4.02 -5.75 39.06
CA GLU A 529 -4.93 -6.53 39.91
C GLU A 529 -4.33 -6.76 41.31
N LEU A 530 -3.03 -7.04 41.39
CA LEU A 530 -2.32 -7.16 42.67
C LEU A 530 -2.36 -5.84 43.46
N LYS A 531 -2.02 -4.72 42.79
CA LYS A 531 -2.06 -3.38 43.39
C LYS A 531 -3.48 -3.03 43.85
N ARG A 532 -4.52 -3.37 43.08
CA ARG A 532 -5.92 -3.19 43.47
C ARG A 532 -6.29 -3.98 44.71
N GLY A 533 -5.82 -5.23 44.82
CA GLY A 533 -5.96 -6.05 46.02
C GLY A 533 -5.46 -5.35 47.27
N TYR A 534 -4.21 -4.89 47.24
CA TYR A 534 -3.55 -4.28 48.40
C TYR A 534 -3.94 -2.82 48.66
N ARG A 535 -4.25 -2.02 47.63
CA ARG A 535 -4.52 -0.57 47.77
C ARG A 535 -5.99 -0.22 47.87
N ILE A 536 -6.88 -1.05 47.35
CA ILE A 536 -8.32 -0.73 47.28
C ILE A 536 -9.12 -1.73 48.10
N ILE A 537 -9.02 -3.02 47.79
CA ILE A 537 -9.90 -4.04 48.39
C ILE A 537 -9.64 -4.18 49.90
N ILE A 538 -8.37 -4.39 50.29
CA ILE A 538 -7.99 -4.51 51.71
C ILE A 538 -8.25 -3.19 52.46
N PRO A 539 -7.79 -2.02 51.99
CA PRO A 539 -8.00 -0.76 52.71
C PRO A 539 -9.46 -0.34 52.80
N ASN A 540 -10.30 -0.55 51.78
CA ASN A 540 -11.72 -0.22 51.87
C ASN A 540 -12.43 -1.04 52.95
N MET A 541 -12.09 -2.32 53.05
CA MET A 541 -12.61 -3.16 54.14
C MET A 541 -12.14 -2.66 55.50
N LEU A 542 -10.85 -2.38 55.65
CA LEU A 542 -10.28 -1.86 56.89
C LEU A 542 -10.89 -0.49 57.28
N ASN A 543 -11.09 0.40 56.32
CA ASN A 543 -11.71 1.71 56.53
C ASN A 543 -13.20 1.58 56.89
N ASN A 544 -13.93 0.66 56.27
CA ASN A 544 -15.33 0.37 56.62
C ASN A 544 -15.42 -0.17 58.05
N LEU A 545 -14.52 -1.10 58.42
CA LEU A 545 -14.41 -1.58 59.80
C LEU A 545 -14.10 -0.42 60.75
N ALA A 546 -13.09 0.39 60.46
CA ALA A 546 -12.70 1.52 61.32
C ALA A 546 -13.80 2.56 61.48
N LYS A 547 -14.49 2.93 60.40
CA LYS A 547 -15.61 3.89 60.43
C LYS A 547 -16.77 3.37 61.29
N ASN A 548 -17.09 2.08 61.19
CA ASN A 548 -18.27 1.51 61.86
C ASN A 548 -18.00 1.08 63.31
N THR A 549 -16.73 0.84 63.69
CA THR A 549 -16.36 0.35 65.03
C THR A 549 -15.56 1.36 65.86
N GLY A 550 -15.07 2.45 65.27
CA GLY A 550 -14.10 3.34 65.94
C GLY A 550 -12.69 2.72 66.08
N THR A 551 -12.38 1.69 65.29
CA THR A 551 -11.07 1.02 65.33
C THR A 551 -9.93 1.99 65.00
N THR A 552 -8.88 1.95 65.82
CA THR A 552 -7.64 2.69 65.57
C THR A 552 -6.55 1.78 65.04
N PHE A 553 -5.76 2.28 64.10
CA PHE A 553 -4.62 1.56 63.53
C PHE A 553 -3.34 2.01 64.23
N SER A 554 -2.58 1.07 64.76
CA SER A 554 -1.22 1.34 65.25
C SER A 554 -0.22 0.44 64.52
N VAL A 555 0.88 1.03 64.06
CA VAL A 555 1.99 0.29 63.48
C VAL A 555 3.05 0.15 64.57
N SER A 556 3.34 -1.09 64.97
CA SER A 556 4.42 -1.39 65.93
C SER A 556 5.42 -2.31 65.25
N GLY A 557 6.56 -1.74 64.84
CA GLY A 557 7.56 -2.44 64.03
C GLY A 557 6.99 -2.90 62.68
N THR A 558 7.05 -4.20 62.40
CA THR A 558 6.51 -4.81 61.17
C THR A 558 5.05 -5.28 61.28
N ARG A 559 4.38 -5.06 62.42
CA ARG A 559 3.00 -5.52 62.65
C ARG A 559 2.02 -4.37 62.65
N LEU A 560 1.01 -4.47 61.78
CA LEU A 560 -0.21 -3.66 61.84
C LEU A 560 -1.10 -4.23 62.97
N ARG A 561 -1.36 -3.45 64.01
CA ARG A 561 -2.30 -3.80 65.07
C ARG A 561 -3.60 -3.02 64.89
N LEU A 562 -4.69 -3.77 64.77
CA LEU A 562 -6.06 -3.27 64.74
C LEU A 562 -6.58 -3.25 66.19
N SER A 563 -6.82 -2.07 66.74
CA SER A 563 -7.39 -1.93 68.08
C SER A 563 -8.88 -1.63 67.96
N VAL A 564 -9.69 -2.69 68.03
CA VAL A 564 -11.15 -2.60 67.97
C VAL A 564 -11.70 -2.37 69.39
N PRO A 565 -12.57 -1.37 69.63
CA PRO A 565 -13.21 -1.17 70.92
C PRO A 565 -14.04 -2.38 71.34
N SER A 566 -13.99 -2.75 72.62
CA SER A 566 -14.67 -3.94 73.15
C SER A 566 -16.20 -3.90 73.05
N PHE A 567 -16.81 -2.73 72.87
CA PHE A 567 -18.26 -2.49 72.91
C PHE A 567 -18.72 -1.53 71.80
N ALA A 568 -18.58 -1.91 70.53
CA ALA A 568 -19.12 -1.15 69.41
C ALA A 568 -20.47 -1.73 68.95
N ASP A 569 -21.47 -0.90 68.68
CA ASP A 569 -22.79 -1.33 68.19
C ASP A 569 -22.70 -2.21 66.94
N TYR A 570 -21.73 -1.92 66.07
CA TYR A 570 -21.44 -2.72 64.87
C TYR A 570 -21.03 -4.17 65.20
N LEU A 571 -20.44 -4.43 66.37
CA LEU A 571 -20.07 -5.78 66.83
C LEU A 571 -21.21 -6.47 67.60
N SER A 572 -22.37 -5.82 67.74
CA SER A 572 -23.57 -6.45 68.28
C SER A 572 -23.96 -7.65 67.44
N ILE A 573 -24.48 -8.69 68.09
CA ILE A 573 -24.99 -9.88 67.41
C ILE A 573 -26.13 -9.56 66.44
N GLU A 574 -26.89 -8.49 66.69
CA GLU A 574 -27.98 -8.04 65.80
C GLU A 574 -27.46 -7.55 64.43
N ASN A 575 -26.19 -7.13 64.36
CA ASN A 575 -25.54 -6.68 63.12
C ASN A 575 -24.82 -7.82 62.37
N GLU A 576 -25.03 -9.08 62.78
CA GLU A 576 -24.48 -10.27 62.14
C GLU A 576 -24.59 -10.28 60.62
N PRO A 577 -25.77 -10.06 60.01
CA PRO A 577 -25.89 -10.11 58.56
C PRO A 577 -24.98 -9.09 57.85
N THR A 578 -24.76 -7.93 58.48
CA THR A 578 -23.98 -6.82 57.93
C THR A 578 -22.49 -7.11 57.92
N TYR A 579 -21.92 -7.59 59.03
CA TYR A 579 -20.49 -7.92 59.04
C TYR A 579 -20.22 -9.21 58.24
N ILE A 580 -21.10 -10.22 58.26
CA ILE A 580 -20.97 -11.41 57.40
C ILE A 580 -20.92 -11.00 55.92
N SER A 581 -21.85 -10.16 55.45
CA SER A 581 -21.86 -9.70 54.05
C SER A 581 -20.55 -9.04 53.63
N GLN A 582 -19.91 -8.25 54.50
CA GLN A 582 -18.66 -7.56 54.19
C GLN A 582 -17.47 -8.54 54.08
N PHE A 583 -17.40 -9.56 54.94
CA PHE A 583 -16.40 -10.61 54.84
C PHE A 583 -16.67 -11.55 53.65
N GLU A 584 -17.93 -11.80 53.30
CA GLU A 584 -18.29 -12.55 52.09
C GLU A 584 -17.88 -11.80 50.82
N ASP A 585 -18.09 -10.49 50.75
CA ASP A 585 -17.68 -9.68 49.60
C ASP A 585 -16.16 -9.62 49.46
N LEU A 586 -15.42 -9.53 50.57
CA LEU A 586 -13.97 -9.70 50.57
C LEU A 586 -13.56 -11.09 50.05
N GLN A 587 -14.23 -12.15 50.51
CA GLN A 587 -13.96 -13.51 50.06
C GLN A 587 -14.21 -13.66 48.55
N LYS A 588 -15.31 -13.09 48.04
CA LYS A 588 -15.61 -13.04 46.59
C LYS A 588 -14.52 -12.28 45.83
N ALA A 589 -14.07 -11.14 46.36
CA ALA A 589 -13.01 -10.34 45.74
C ALA A 589 -11.68 -11.10 45.66
N PHE A 590 -11.27 -11.79 46.73
CA PHE A 590 -10.08 -12.64 46.71
C PHE A 590 -10.23 -13.86 45.80
N LYS A 591 -11.40 -14.53 45.80
CA LYS A 591 -11.67 -15.62 44.85
C LYS A 591 -11.59 -15.15 43.40
N SER A 592 -12.10 -13.95 43.11
CA SER A 592 -12.01 -13.32 41.79
C SER A 592 -10.56 -13.01 41.41
N PHE A 593 -9.79 -12.40 42.32
CA PHE A 593 -8.36 -12.15 42.14
C PHE A 593 -7.59 -13.44 41.85
N VAL A 594 -7.73 -14.47 42.67
CA VAL A 594 -7.05 -15.77 42.48
C VAL A 594 -7.42 -16.39 41.13
N ARG A 595 -8.68 -16.30 40.73
CA ARG A 595 -9.14 -16.80 39.41
C ARG A 595 -8.50 -16.02 38.27
N SER A 596 -8.47 -14.69 38.38
CA SER A 596 -7.85 -13.81 37.37
C SER A 596 -6.34 -14.07 37.27
N SER A 597 -5.65 -14.11 38.41
CA SER A 597 -4.20 -14.38 38.50
C SER A 597 -3.82 -15.73 37.90
N LYS A 598 -4.55 -16.81 38.22
CA LYS A 598 -4.33 -18.12 37.58
C LYS A 598 -4.51 -18.09 36.06
N ARG A 599 -5.52 -17.36 35.58
CA ARG A 599 -5.77 -17.19 34.15
C ARG A 599 -4.64 -16.38 33.49
N ASN A 600 -4.28 -15.25 34.05
CA ASN A 600 -3.23 -14.36 33.56
C ASN A 600 -1.88 -15.08 33.53
N TYR A 601 -1.53 -15.83 34.57
CA TYR A 601 -0.29 -16.61 34.64
C TYR A 601 -0.23 -17.75 33.61
N SER A 602 -1.35 -18.44 33.37
CA SER A 602 -1.44 -19.45 32.32
C SER A 602 -1.27 -18.83 30.92
N GLN A 603 -1.89 -17.67 30.69
CA GLN A 603 -1.73 -16.91 29.44
C GLN A 603 -0.30 -16.38 29.28
N TYR A 604 0.31 -15.88 30.35
CA TYR A 604 1.70 -15.45 30.38
C TYR A 604 2.64 -16.57 29.92
N LYS A 605 2.53 -17.77 30.51
CA LYS A 605 3.36 -18.92 30.12
C LYS A 605 3.19 -19.31 28.65
N ARG A 606 1.94 -19.31 28.17
CA ARG A 606 1.65 -19.63 26.78
C ARG A 606 2.28 -18.60 25.82
N THR A 607 2.14 -17.32 26.14
CA THR A 607 2.66 -16.20 25.34
C THR A 607 4.19 -16.20 25.37
N LEU A 608 4.80 -16.41 26.54
CA LEU A 608 6.25 -16.53 26.68
C LEU A 608 6.80 -17.69 25.85
N ASN A 609 6.20 -18.87 25.94
CA ASN A 609 6.59 -20.01 25.10
C ASN A 609 6.41 -19.72 23.61
N ASN A 610 5.39 -18.96 23.18
CA ASN A 610 5.27 -18.54 21.78
C ASN A 610 6.46 -17.64 21.37
N ILE A 611 6.81 -16.66 22.21
CA ILE A 611 7.92 -15.73 22.00
C ILE A 611 9.25 -16.49 21.92
N GLU A 612 9.52 -17.42 22.84
CA GLU A 612 10.70 -18.31 22.81
C GLU A 612 10.79 -19.06 21.48
N ASN A 613 9.71 -19.72 21.06
CA ASN A 613 9.66 -20.46 19.79
C ASN A 613 9.86 -19.55 18.56
N MET A 614 9.42 -18.29 18.62
CA MET A 614 9.65 -17.31 17.55
C MET A 614 11.11 -16.84 17.54
N ALA A 615 11.66 -16.52 18.72
CA ALA A 615 13.04 -16.10 18.90
C ALA A 615 14.03 -17.18 18.44
N GLU A 616 13.79 -18.45 18.81
CA GLU A 616 14.57 -19.60 18.36
C GLU A 616 14.58 -19.70 16.83
N LYS A 617 13.43 -19.51 16.17
CA LYS A 617 13.33 -19.53 14.70
C LYS A 617 14.09 -18.37 14.05
N VAL A 618 14.00 -17.16 14.60
CA VAL A 618 14.77 -16.01 14.11
C VAL A 618 16.25 -16.36 14.12
N VAL A 619 16.78 -16.78 15.27
CA VAL A 619 18.20 -17.11 15.43
C VAL A 619 18.62 -18.30 14.57
N THR A 620 17.78 -19.32 14.41
CA THR A 620 18.09 -20.52 13.61
C THR A 620 18.43 -20.21 12.15
N TYR A 621 17.73 -19.26 11.52
CA TYR A 621 17.89 -18.93 10.10
C TYR A 621 18.60 -17.59 9.84
N ALA A 622 18.59 -16.68 10.80
CA ALA A 622 19.26 -15.38 10.69
C ALA A 622 20.78 -15.54 10.62
N GLY A 623 21.43 -14.77 9.76
CA GLY A 623 22.88 -14.59 9.81
C GLY A 623 23.31 -13.68 10.95
N ASN A 624 24.60 -13.62 11.21
CA ASN A 624 25.21 -12.95 12.36
C ASN A 624 24.79 -11.47 12.52
N PRO A 625 24.71 -10.65 11.45
CA PRO A 625 24.23 -9.27 11.60
C PRO A 625 22.79 -9.21 12.12
N LEU A 626 21.88 -10.02 11.57
CA LEU A 626 20.48 -10.04 11.98
C LEU A 626 20.28 -10.62 13.39
N ARG A 627 21.11 -11.58 13.80
CA ARG A 627 21.14 -12.09 15.18
C ARG A 627 21.55 -11.00 16.17
N ALA A 628 22.56 -10.21 15.84
CA ALA A 628 23.02 -9.11 16.68
C ALA A 628 21.94 -8.01 16.80
N ASP A 629 21.34 -7.62 15.67
CA ASP A 629 20.23 -6.63 15.66
C ASP A 629 19.03 -7.12 16.48
N PHE A 630 18.73 -8.42 16.45
CA PHE A 630 17.66 -9.01 17.25
C PHE A 630 17.97 -9.02 18.76
N GLU A 631 19.21 -9.37 19.15
CA GLU A 631 19.63 -9.26 20.56
C GLU A 631 19.56 -7.81 21.08
N GLU A 632 20.00 -6.83 20.28
CA GLU A 632 19.91 -5.42 20.64
C GLU A 632 18.45 -4.98 20.80
N TYR A 633 17.56 -5.43 19.91
CA TYR A 633 16.13 -5.18 20.02
C TYR A 633 15.52 -5.75 21.31
N LEU A 634 15.87 -7.00 21.67
CA LEU A 634 15.38 -7.63 22.90
C LEU A 634 15.81 -6.86 24.15
N LYS A 635 17.09 -6.50 24.22
CA LYS A 635 17.64 -5.69 25.33
C LYS A 635 16.93 -4.37 25.45
N ARG A 636 16.82 -3.60 24.36
CA ARG A 636 16.12 -2.31 24.33
C ARG A 636 14.67 -2.41 24.76
N THR A 637 13.99 -3.51 24.45
CA THR A 637 12.54 -3.65 24.71
C THR A 637 12.24 -4.14 26.12
N LEU A 638 13.11 -4.96 26.72
CA LEU A 638 12.84 -5.69 27.97
C LEU A 638 13.71 -5.27 29.15
N GLU A 639 14.93 -4.78 28.94
CA GLU A 639 15.93 -4.56 30.00
C GLU A 639 15.58 -3.39 30.93
N ASP A 640 14.84 -2.39 30.43
CA ASP A 640 14.49 -1.17 31.18
C ASP A 640 13.57 -1.40 32.40
N LYS A 641 13.03 -2.61 32.57
CA LYS A 641 11.98 -2.89 33.56
C LYS A 641 12.23 -4.19 34.30
N SER A 642 12.42 -4.08 35.62
CA SER A 642 12.66 -5.20 36.54
C SER A 642 11.60 -6.30 36.49
N GLU A 643 10.37 -5.98 36.05
CA GLU A 643 9.28 -6.95 35.97
C GLU A 643 9.43 -7.95 34.80
N TYR A 644 10.36 -7.71 33.86
CA TYR A 644 10.59 -8.56 32.69
C TYR A 644 11.90 -9.34 32.73
N THR A 645 12.73 -9.16 33.75
CA THR A 645 14.05 -9.81 33.85
C THR A 645 13.96 -11.34 33.73
N VAL A 646 12.94 -11.96 34.33
CA VAL A 646 12.72 -13.41 34.23
C VAL A 646 12.33 -13.82 32.81
N ALA A 647 11.45 -13.06 32.15
CA ALA A 647 11.06 -13.34 30.77
C ALA A 647 12.25 -13.18 29.81
N LEU A 648 13.12 -12.20 30.05
CA LEU A 648 14.34 -12.01 29.27
C LEU A 648 15.30 -13.19 29.43
N ASP A 649 15.54 -13.64 30.66
CA ASP A 649 16.41 -14.80 30.96
C ASP A 649 15.88 -16.09 30.31
N ASP A 650 14.57 -16.32 30.34
CA ASP A 650 13.92 -17.46 29.67
C ASP A 650 14.13 -17.41 28.14
N ILE A 651 13.97 -16.23 27.52
CA ILE A 651 14.19 -16.03 26.08
C ILE A 651 15.67 -16.19 25.71
N GLU A 652 16.58 -15.57 26.46
CA GLU A 652 18.03 -15.67 26.24
C GLU A 652 18.51 -17.12 26.36
N THR A 653 17.99 -17.85 27.36
CA THR A 653 18.27 -19.28 27.53
C THR A 653 17.80 -20.08 26.31
N ALA A 654 16.60 -19.82 25.81
CA ALA A 654 16.03 -20.51 24.65
C ALA A 654 16.86 -20.30 23.36
N ILE A 655 17.44 -19.12 23.15
CA ILE A 655 18.23 -18.82 21.95
C ILE A 655 19.73 -19.14 22.08
N SER A 656 20.25 -19.28 23.31
CA SER A 656 21.68 -19.40 23.59
C SER A 656 22.40 -20.55 22.88
N ASP A 657 21.70 -21.66 22.66
CA ASP A 657 22.26 -22.83 21.97
C ASP A 657 22.27 -22.65 20.44
N GLU A 658 21.22 -22.06 19.86
CA GLU A 658 21.15 -21.80 18.42
C GLU A 658 22.07 -20.63 18.00
N MET A 659 22.36 -19.68 18.90
CA MET A 659 23.35 -18.62 18.67
C MET A 659 24.77 -19.16 18.44
N LYS A 660 25.12 -20.32 19.03
CA LYS A 660 26.44 -20.96 18.88
C LYS A 660 26.57 -21.77 17.58
N ILE A 661 25.45 -22.08 16.93
CA ILE A 661 25.40 -22.91 15.73
C ILE A 661 25.39 -22.02 14.49
N GLU A 662 26.05 -22.46 13.42
CA GLU A 662 25.99 -21.77 12.13
C GLU A 662 24.54 -21.66 11.62
N PRO A 663 24.16 -20.52 11.02
CA PRO A 663 22.81 -20.31 10.49
C PRO A 663 22.38 -21.40 9.51
N ARG A 664 21.21 -21.99 9.75
CA ARG A 664 20.66 -23.04 8.88
C ARG A 664 20.16 -22.44 7.58
N SER A 665 20.33 -23.19 6.49
CA SER A 665 19.86 -22.77 5.18
C SER A 665 18.34 -22.88 5.04
N ALA A 666 17.77 -22.04 4.18
CA ALA A 666 16.33 -22.04 3.90
C ALA A 666 15.86 -23.40 3.33
N LEU A 667 14.64 -23.81 3.70
CA LEU A 667 14.07 -25.08 3.30
C LEU A 667 13.45 -25.00 1.89
N VAL A 668 13.90 -25.90 1.01
CA VAL A 668 13.37 -26.03 -0.35
C VAL A 668 12.51 -27.29 -0.44
N THR A 669 11.22 -27.05 -0.68
CA THR A 669 10.22 -28.09 -0.96
C THR A 669 10.04 -28.27 -2.47
N PRO A 670 9.55 -29.44 -2.92
CA PRO A 670 9.40 -29.76 -4.34
C PRO A 670 8.53 -28.74 -5.10
N TYR A 671 7.46 -28.22 -4.48
CA TYR A 671 6.58 -27.24 -5.14
C TYR A 671 7.21 -25.85 -5.32
N LYS A 672 8.33 -25.56 -4.63
CA LYS A 672 9.09 -24.31 -4.81
C LYS A 672 10.00 -24.38 -6.04
N VAL A 673 10.18 -25.53 -6.68
CA VAL A 673 11.03 -25.63 -7.87
C VAL A 673 10.16 -25.99 -9.07
N PRO A 674 10.05 -25.14 -10.12
CA PRO A 674 9.07 -25.31 -11.19
C PRO A 674 9.04 -26.68 -11.84
N LYS A 675 10.22 -27.27 -12.10
CA LYS A 675 10.34 -28.61 -12.69
C LYS A 675 9.78 -29.71 -11.79
N TYR A 676 9.98 -29.58 -10.48
CA TYR A 676 9.45 -30.54 -9.51
C TYR A 676 7.95 -30.33 -9.28
N THR A 677 7.42 -29.11 -9.39
CA THR A 677 5.97 -28.87 -9.41
C THR A 677 5.28 -29.58 -10.57
N VAL A 678 5.86 -29.48 -11.77
CA VAL A 678 5.37 -30.21 -12.95
C VAL A 678 5.42 -31.72 -12.73
N LEU A 679 6.48 -32.25 -12.10
CA LEU A 679 6.57 -33.66 -11.71
C LEU A 679 5.50 -34.05 -10.67
N LEU A 680 5.20 -33.21 -9.68
CA LEU A 680 4.12 -33.46 -8.72
C LEU A 680 2.76 -33.54 -9.41
N LEU A 681 2.48 -32.64 -10.36
CA LEU A 681 1.26 -32.69 -11.17
C LEU A 681 1.19 -33.98 -11.99
N GLY A 682 2.32 -34.42 -12.56
CA GLY A 682 2.44 -35.71 -13.23
C GLY A 682 2.13 -36.89 -12.30
N ILE A 683 2.65 -36.88 -11.07
CA ILE A 683 2.37 -37.91 -10.06
C ILE A 683 0.88 -37.91 -9.67
N PHE A 684 0.26 -36.74 -9.47
CA PHE A 684 -1.17 -36.65 -9.19
C PHE A 684 -2.00 -37.18 -10.34
N LEU A 685 -1.62 -36.86 -11.58
CA LEU A 685 -2.27 -37.39 -12.76
C LEU A 685 -2.14 -38.92 -12.82
N LEU A 686 -0.92 -39.48 -12.69
CA LEU A 686 -0.65 -40.92 -12.65
C LEU A 686 -1.50 -41.63 -11.60
N VAL A 687 -1.53 -41.11 -10.38
CA VAL A 687 -2.30 -41.69 -9.27
C VAL A 687 -3.79 -41.67 -9.59
N ALA A 688 -4.30 -40.54 -10.09
CA ALA A 688 -5.72 -40.38 -10.38
C ALA A 688 -6.17 -41.27 -11.55
N THR A 689 -5.43 -41.28 -12.66
CA THR A 689 -5.72 -42.11 -13.84
C THR A 689 -5.66 -43.60 -13.50
N THR A 690 -4.65 -44.01 -12.72
CA THR A 690 -4.45 -45.39 -12.29
C THR A 690 -5.59 -45.88 -11.40
N VAL A 691 -6.03 -45.05 -10.45
CA VAL A 691 -7.13 -45.39 -9.53
C VAL A 691 -8.49 -45.41 -10.24
N VAL A 692 -8.75 -44.46 -11.14
CA VAL A 692 -10.05 -44.28 -11.82
C VAL A 692 -10.21 -45.24 -12.98
N PHE A 693 -9.26 -45.27 -13.92
CA PHE A 693 -9.38 -46.06 -15.16
C PHE A 693 -8.91 -47.51 -14.99
N ARG A 694 -8.11 -47.81 -13.95
CA ARG A 694 -7.60 -49.17 -13.64
C ARG A 694 -6.91 -49.85 -14.82
N ASN A 695 -6.20 -49.04 -15.62
CA ASN A 695 -5.63 -49.48 -16.88
C ASN A 695 -4.11 -49.54 -16.81
N PHE A 696 -3.58 -50.76 -16.91
CA PHE A 696 -2.16 -51.04 -16.79
C PHE A 696 -1.30 -50.33 -17.84
N PHE A 697 -1.71 -50.34 -19.12
CA PHE A 697 -0.91 -49.74 -20.18
C PHE A 697 -0.82 -48.21 -20.09
N LEU A 698 -1.89 -47.56 -19.59
CA LEU A 698 -1.89 -46.12 -19.37
C LEU A 698 -0.97 -45.74 -18.20
N SER A 699 -1.05 -46.50 -17.10
CA SER A 699 -0.21 -46.32 -15.92
C SER A 699 1.28 -46.41 -16.28
N ILE A 700 1.68 -47.49 -16.99
CA ILE A 700 3.07 -47.66 -17.47
C ILE A 700 3.54 -46.49 -18.33
N LEU A 701 2.71 -46.04 -19.28
CA LEU A 701 3.09 -44.96 -20.18
C LEU A 701 3.40 -43.68 -19.38
N GLU A 702 2.53 -43.32 -18.44
CA GLU A 702 2.71 -42.17 -17.56
C GLU A 702 3.90 -42.36 -16.61
N GLY A 703 4.06 -43.54 -16.02
CA GLY A 703 5.17 -43.90 -15.14
C GLY A 703 6.53 -43.74 -15.84
N ILE A 704 6.66 -44.22 -17.08
CA ILE A 704 7.88 -44.06 -17.89
C ILE A 704 8.15 -42.57 -18.17
N LEU A 705 7.14 -41.80 -18.59
CA LEU A 705 7.30 -40.38 -18.88
C LEU A 705 7.76 -39.59 -17.63
N ILE A 706 7.19 -39.92 -16.47
CA ILE A 706 7.55 -39.31 -15.18
C ILE A 706 8.97 -39.67 -14.77
N VAL A 707 9.40 -40.93 -14.95
CA VAL A 707 10.78 -41.35 -14.67
C VAL A 707 11.78 -40.63 -15.58
N ILE A 708 11.49 -40.50 -16.87
CA ILE A 708 12.34 -39.75 -17.81
C ILE A 708 12.45 -38.29 -17.39
N ALA A 709 11.32 -37.64 -17.07
CA ALA A 709 11.29 -36.26 -16.62
C ALA A 709 12.06 -36.08 -15.29
N PHE A 710 11.95 -37.04 -14.36
CA PHE A 710 12.67 -37.04 -13.10
C PHE A 710 14.19 -37.15 -13.29
N VAL A 711 14.67 -38.07 -14.14
CA VAL A 711 16.10 -38.21 -14.45
C VAL A 711 16.64 -36.92 -15.09
N GLY A 712 15.87 -36.29 -15.98
CA GLY A 712 16.22 -35.00 -16.56
C GLY A 712 16.30 -33.87 -15.53
N ALA A 713 15.41 -33.86 -14.53
CA ALA A 713 15.42 -32.87 -13.45
C ALA A 713 16.55 -33.11 -12.42
N TYR A 714 16.89 -34.38 -12.15
CA TYR A 714 17.94 -34.76 -11.21
C TYR A 714 19.34 -34.33 -11.68
N GLY A 715 19.59 -34.33 -12.99
CA GLY A 715 20.88 -33.93 -13.57
C GLY A 715 21.18 -32.43 -13.52
N MET A 716 20.25 -31.59 -13.06
CA MET A 716 20.40 -30.14 -13.06
C MET A 716 21.04 -29.63 -11.78
N ARG A 717 22.13 -28.87 -11.93
CA ARG A 717 22.78 -28.16 -10.81
C ARG A 717 22.22 -26.76 -10.58
N ASN A 718 21.63 -26.15 -11.61
CA ASN A 718 21.03 -24.82 -11.51
C ASN A 718 19.54 -24.96 -11.18
N LEU A 719 19.14 -24.47 -10.02
CA LEU A 719 17.77 -24.43 -9.55
C LEU A 719 17.21 -23.02 -9.67
N ASP A 720 16.00 -22.94 -10.22
CA ASP A 720 15.16 -21.75 -10.13
C ASP A 720 14.19 -21.96 -8.95
N ILE A 721 14.38 -21.21 -7.87
CA ILE A 721 13.54 -21.31 -6.68
C ILE A 721 12.44 -20.25 -6.74
N PHE A 722 11.20 -20.74 -6.77
CA PHE A 722 9.99 -19.96 -6.53
C PHE A 722 9.85 -19.68 -5.05
N VAL A 723 9.89 -18.39 -4.68
CA VAL A 723 9.70 -17.94 -3.31
C VAL A 723 8.22 -17.64 -3.07
N GLN A 724 7.67 -16.69 -3.83
CA GLN A 724 6.27 -16.26 -3.76
C GLN A 724 5.79 -15.72 -5.11
N ALA A 725 4.48 -15.74 -5.36
CA ALA A 725 3.90 -15.11 -6.54
C ALA A 725 4.25 -13.61 -6.59
N GLY A 726 4.78 -13.15 -7.72
CA GLY A 726 5.24 -11.77 -7.90
C GLY A 726 6.66 -11.49 -7.43
N THR A 727 7.38 -12.49 -6.92
CA THR A 727 8.83 -12.39 -6.67
C THR A 727 9.61 -13.06 -7.80
N PRO A 728 10.79 -12.53 -8.19
CA PRO A 728 11.62 -13.17 -9.20
C PRO A 728 12.16 -14.51 -8.68
N TYR A 729 12.48 -15.41 -9.61
CA TYR A 729 13.10 -16.68 -9.27
C TYR A 729 14.50 -16.46 -8.74
N LEU A 730 14.80 -17.09 -7.61
CA LEU A 730 16.16 -17.13 -7.08
C LEU A 730 16.94 -18.23 -7.83
N LYS A 731 17.92 -17.82 -8.65
CA LYS A 731 18.75 -18.71 -9.45
C LYS A 731 19.98 -19.14 -8.67
N LEU A 732 20.15 -20.45 -8.46
CA LEU A 732 21.21 -20.99 -7.61
C LEU A 732 21.86 -22.21 -8.22
N SER A 733 23.19 -22.27 -8.19
CA SER A 733 23.93 -23.49 -8.47
C SER A 733 24.11 -24.28 -7.18
N VAL A 734 23.44 -25.43 -7.06
CA VAL A 734 23.48 -26.28 -5.86
C VAL A 734 24.55 -27.36 -6.02
N SER A 735 25.38 -27.50 -4.99
CA SER A 735 26.40 -28.56 -4.89
C SER A 735 25.90 -29.82 -4.18
N THR A 736 24.79 -29.74 -3.44
CA THR A 736 24.26 -30.82 -2.61
C THR A 736 23.30 -31.76 -3.36
N GLY A 737 23.36 -33.04 -3.02
CA GLY A 737 22.46 -34.07 -3.56
C GLY A 737 21.04 -33.97 -2.99
N MET A 738 20.08 -34.50 -3.75
CA MET A 738 18.68 -34.61 -3.35
C MET A 738 18.51 -35.44 -2.07
N ASN A 739 17.49 -35.12 -1.27
CA ASN A 739 17.15 -35.87 -0.08
C ASN A 739 16.74 -37.32 -0.43
N ILE A 740 17.40 -38.29 0.20
CA ILE A 740 17.15 -39.73 0.03
C ILE A 740 15.66 -40.06 0.27
N TRP A 741 15.02 -39.44 1.27
CA TRP A 741 13.62 -39.73 1.58
C TRP A 741 12.66 -39.28 0.48
N PHE A 742 12.94 -38.16 -0.18
CA PHE A 742 12.15 -37.72 -1.33
C PHE A 742 12.25 -38.73 -2.47
N PHE A 743 13.47 -39.16 -2.80
CA PHE A 743 13.72 -40.17 -3.83
C PHE A 743 13.00 -41.50 -3.53
N VAL A 744 13.08 -41.97 -2.28
CA VAL A 744 12.42 -43.22 -1.85
C VAL A 744 10.90 -43.10 -1.98
N ILE A 745 10.29 -42.05 -1.44
CA ILE A 745 8.83 -41.88 -1.50
C ILE A 745 8.36 -41.75 -2.96
N PHE A 746 9.07 -40.96 -3.78
CA PHE A 746 8.79 -40.80 -5.21
C PHE A 746 8.81 -42.15 -5.95
N THR A 747 9.85 -42.95 -5.73
CA THR A 747 9.99 -44.27 -6.36
C THR A 747 8.91 -45.23 -5.90
N VAL A 748 8.60 -45.25 -4.60
CA VAL A 748 7.57 -46.12 -4.01
C VAL A 748 6.19 -45.79 -4.58
N ILE A 749 5.85 -44.51 -4.81
CA ILE A 749 4.56 -44.13 -5.41
C ILE A 749 4.42 -44.73 -6.81
N ILE A 750 5.44 -44.59 -7.65
CA ILE A 750 5.40 -45.11 -9.04
C ILE A 750 5.27 -46.64 -9.01
N VAL A 751 6.11 -47.33 -8.23
CA VAL A 751 6.06 -48.80 -8.14
C VAL A 751 4.71 -49.29 -7.62
N LEU A 752 4.16 -48.64 -6.59
CA LEU A 752 2.83 -48.98 -6.06
C LEU A 752 1.71 -48.70 -7.07
N ALA A 753 1.82 -47.64 -7.87
CA ALA A 753 0.87 -47.35 -8.94
C ALA A 753 0.83 -48.49 -9.95
N GLU A 754 2.00 -48.95 -10.41
CA GLU A 754 2.11 -50.04 -11.37
C GLU A 754 1.60 -51.37 -10.82
N ILE A 755 1.95 -51.70 -9.57
CA ILE A 755 1.46 -52.91 -8.89
C ILE A 755 -0.07 -52.86 -8.78
N PHE A 756 -0.63 -51.73 -8.37
CA PHE A 756 -2.08 -51.55 -8.27
C PHE A 756 -2.76 -51.68 -9.64
N ALA A 757 -2.20 -51.07 -10.68
CA ALA A 757 -2.71 -51.12 -12.04
C ALA A 757 -2.70 -52.56 -12.58
N PHE A 758 -1.61 -53.30 -12.35
CA PHE A 758 -1.46 -54.70 -12.75
C PHE A 758 -2.48 -55.62 -12.05
N ILE A 759 -2.62 -55.52 -10.73
CA ILE A 759 -3.58 -56.34 -9.95
C ILE A 759 -5.01 -56.03 -10.39
N SER A 760 -5.33 -54.75 -10.63
CA SER A 760 -6.65 -54.32 -11.09
C SER A 760 -6.96 -54.85 -12.49
N TYR A 761 -5.99 -54.82 -13.39
CA TYR A 761 -6.10 -55.35 -14.74
C TYR A 761 -6.32 -56.88 -14.74
N LYS A 762 -5.56 -57.62 -13.93
CA LYS A 762 -5.69 -59.09 -13.80
C LYS A 762 -7.07 -59.49 -13.27
N LYS A 763 -7.55 -58.85 -12.21
CA LYS A 763 -8.90 -59.10 -11.65
C LYS A 763 -10.01 -58.78 -12.63
N GLY A 764 -9.87 -57.73 -13.45
CA GLY A 764 -10.83 -57.38 -14.50
C GLY A 764 -10.93 -58.42 -15.62
N ARG A 765 -9.86 -59.19 -15.87
CA ARG A 765 -9.83 -60.31 -16.81
C ARG A 765 -10.33 -61.63 -16.23
N GLU A 766 -10.22 -61.83 -14.91
CA GLU A 766 -10.72 -63.03 -14.23
C GLU A 766 -12.23 -62.97 -13.94
N SER A 767 -12.87 -61.80 -14.13
CA SER A 767 -14.30 -61.56 -13.87
C SER A 767 -15.11 -61.18 -15.11
N ALA A 768 -14.48 -61.16 -16.29
CA ALA A 768 -15.09 -61.03 -17.61
C ALA A 768 -14.87 -62.34 -18.38
#